data_AF-B3CRN7-F1
#
_entry.id   AF-B3CRN7-F1
#
_cell.length_a   1.000
_cell.length_b   1.000
_cell.length_c   1.000
_cell.angle_alpha   90.00
_cell.angle_beta   90.00
_cell.angle_gamma   90.00
#
_symmetry.space_group_name_H-M   'P 1'
#
loop_
_entity.id
_entity.type
_entity.pdbx_description
1 polymer ?
#
loop_
_entity_poly.entity_id
_entity_poly.type
_entity_poly.pdbx_seq_one_letter_code
_entity_poly.pdbx_strand_id
1 'polypeptide(L)'
;MRPKQPKILTNTCNLEEYLNHNAEVKDMLEKLPAVKKYISNILKSHRYSKPDFTFLFAKTGNTYTNIEYIKILIQHGTISASNISSLLHHHTIATVKILALLLPKLADSRVKFLKKHGIRFPSIVSILRDALHSDLPNSLEKILDKLCILRPDGTYTISTQLTKILACCKCQFSSITSILRGITHNTSDALEELLRLLESSSIQKLNEMGIRFANISSILNGSGAAGPQALEELLQLLESSSIQKLNELGIRFANISSILAGSGAAGPQALEELLQLLESSSIQKLNELGIRFSNISCILNGSGAAGPQALEKLLKVLESSRTQKLNELGIRFSNISCILAGSGVAGPQALEELLQLLESSSIQKLNELGIRFSNISCILNKSGIAGPQALEKLLKVLESSRIQELNELGIRFSNISCILAGSGTAGPQALEKLLKVLESSRIQELNKIGIQFSNISCILTGAGTAGPQALEKLLQKLDKKALMLLQKYEINFSNFCTILSSAGAKITETIQEILEILSDQQKNKIGKKQFFQNIAKFAKSGSKTPAIFKKFLSSLSYDDTTQQTEEDTDTTNQLEQQDDNIQELPSTSTKEYSTNIEMMESAAISSSDLEEVLKLVTDVISQDSGSSSSTTVNISPNIYMAEDEYIDSIIPDLEQQSSNILSDPGDDYSRAYNECTQFGLNHSYASIYASIVSQHMAHGITEHSAKFFAQSYIEGFSWSIENHQKGDCHARNYAEAYADCLSSGKKPEYAKNYAELFADAIASGKEPDYARNYAEDNADFMFFEESEATQEHILEQMSANVNSIIPDLEQQSSNILSDPNDDYSIAYKEGMQFGLNHSYASIYASIVSQHMAHGITEHSAKFFAQSYIEGFSWSIENHQKGDCHARNYAEAYADCLSSGKKPEYARYYAELFADAIASGKEPDYARNYAEDNADFMFFEESEATQEHILEQMSANVNSIIPDLEQQSSNILSDPNDDYSIAYKEGMQFGLNHSYASIYASIVSQHMAHGITEHSAKFFAQSYIEGFSWSIENHQKGDCHARNYAEAYADCLSSGKKPEYARYYAELFADAIASGQDPDYARNYAEANTDSMFFEQSEATLEQIFEQMSANVDHTGGGIFNNNVEQ
;
A
#
# COMPACT_ATOMS: atom_id res chain seq x y z
N MET A 1 -7.64 -58.47 -60.14
CA MET A 1 -8.12 -57.10 -59.84
C MET A 1 -8.69 -57.10 -58.43
N ARG A 2 -8.40 -56.11 -57.58
CA ARG A 2 -9.17 -55.85 -56.35
C ARG A 2 -10.26 -54.80 -56.67
N PRO A 3 -11.46 -54.87 -56.08
CA PRO A 3 -12.46 -53.82 -56.24
C PRO A 3 -11.94 -52.50 -55.64
N LYS A 4 -12.29 -51.37 -56.26
CA LYS A 4 -12.10 -50.05 -55.63
C LYS A 4 -13.02 -49.99 -54.40
N GLN A 5 -12.48 -49.63 -53.23
CA GLN A 5 -13.33 -49.25 -52.11
C GLN A 5 -14.21 -48.06 -52.54
N PRO A 6 -15.49 -48.00 -52.13
CA PRO A 6 -16.31 -46.81 -52.33
C PRO A 6 -15.65 -45.61 -51.65
N LYS A 7 -15.65 -44.45 -52.29
CA LYS A 7 -15.46 -43.19 -51.56
C LYS A 7 -16.66 -43.04 -50.62
N ILE A 8 -16.46 -43.31 -49.34
CA ILE A 8 -17.41 -42.88 -48.31
C ILE A 8 -17.44 -41.36 -48.37
N LEU A 9 -18.57 -40.78 -48.78
CA LEU A 9 -18.81 -39.36 -48.55
C LEU A 9 -18.94 -39.18 -47.04
N THR A 10 -17.89 -38.65 -46.41
CA THR A 10 -18.02 -38.14 -45.04
C THR A 10 -19.01 -36.98 -45.09
N ASN A 11 -20.22 -37.18 -44.54
CA ASN A 11 -21.29 -36.18 -44.45
C ASN A 11 -20.98 -35.07 -43.42
N THR A 12 -19.68 -34.75 -43.26
CA THR A 12 -19.14 -33.84 -42.27
C THR A 12 -18.21 -32.83 -42.92
N CYS A 13 -18.42 -31.56 -42.58
CA CYS A 13 -17.71 -30.40 -43.10
C CYS A 13 -17.27 -29.48 -41.96
N ASN A 14 -16.24 -28.67 -42.17
CA ASN A 14 -16.02 -27.49 -41.30
C ASN A 14 -16.93 -26.32 -41.72
N LEU A 15 -16.88 -25.19 -41.00
CA LEU A 15 -17.75 -24.04 -41.29
C LEU A 15 -17.51 -23.44 -42.69
N GLU A 16 -16.25 -23.16 -43.07
CA GLU A 16 -15.95 -22.56 -44.38
C GLU A 16 -16.31 -23.51 -45.53
N GLU A 17 -16.11 -24.83 -45.35
CA GLU A 17 -16.61 -25.84 -46.28
C GLU A 17 -18.14 -25.83 -46.38
N TYR A 18 -18.87 -25.65 -45.28
CA TYR A 18 -20.33 -25.51 -45.32
C TYR A 18 -20.76 -24.26 -46.10
N LEU A 19 -20.15 -23.10 -45.81
CA LEU A 19 -20.46 -21.83 -46.47
C LEU A 19 -20.15 -21.86 -47.97
N ASN A 20 -19.06 -22.52 -48.38
CA ASN A 20 -18.78 -22.73 -49.81
C ASN A 20 -19.79 -23.65 -50.53
N HIS A 21 -20.65 -24.36 -49.79
CA HIS A 21 -21.81 -25.10 -50.34
C HIS A 21 -23.16 -24.42 -50.07
N ASN A 22 -23.20 -23.23 -49.46
CA ASN A 22 -24.41 -22.47 -49.16
C ASN A 22 -24.15 -20.96 -49.33
N ALA A 23 -24.25 -20.50 -50.59
CA ALA A 23 -23.91 -19.14 -50.98
C ALA A 23 -24.76 -18.06 -50.28
N GLU A 24 -26.02 -18.34 -49.95
CA GLU A 24 -26.90 -17.40 -49.25
C GLU A 24 -26.42 -17.14 -47.81
N VAL A 25 -26.14 -18.21 -47.06
CA VAL A 25 -25.60 -18.09 -45.69
C VAL A 25 -24.18 -17.50 -45.71
N LYS A 26 -23.41 -17.76 -46.76
CA LYS A 26 -22.07 -17.19 -46.96
C LYS A 26 -22.10 -15.67 -47.13
N ASP A 27 -22.83 -15.15 -48.11
CA ASP A 27 -22.96 -13.71 -48.37
C ASP A 27 -23.45 -12.94 -47.11
N MET A 28 -24.43 -13.51 -46.42
CA MET A 28 -25.01 -12.93 -45.21
C MET A 28 -24.06 -12.95 -44.00
N LEU A 29 -23.21 -13.98 -43.83
CA LEU A 29 -22.15 -13.99 -42.81
C LEU A 29 -20.91 -13.17 -43.20
N GLU A 30 -20.64 -12.97 -44.48
CA GLU A 30 -19.58 -12.08 -44.96
C GLU A 30 -19.95 -10.60 -44.73
N LYS A 31 -21.25 -10.27 -44.78
CA LYS A 31 -21.83 -9.00 -44.32
C LYS A 31 -21.88 -8.85 -42.79
N LEU A 32 -21.63 -9.92 -42.02
CA LEU A 32 -21.65 -9.94 -40.56
C LEU A 32 -20.33 -10.51 -39.98
N PRO A 33 -19.17 -9.88 -40.22
CA PRO A 33 -17.86 -10.46 -39.91
C PRO A 33 -17.65 -10.76 -38.41
N ALA A 34 -18.26 -9.98 -37.51
CA ALA A 34 -18.24 -10.25 -36.07
C ALA A 34 -18.98 -11.55 -35.71
N VAL A 35 -20.16 -11.79 -36.30
CA VAL A 35 -20.94 -13.04 -36.15
C VAL A 35 -20.15 -14.22 -36.71
N LYS A 36 -19.61 -14.09 -37.93
CA LYS A 36 -18.77 -15.14 -38.55
C LYS A 36 -17.59 -15.51 -37.64
N LYS A 37 -16.85 -14.53 -37.13
CA LYS A 37 -15.72 -14.73 -36.21
C LYS A 37 -16.15 -15.39 -34.89
N TYR A 38 -17.30 -15.02 -34.33
CA TYR A 38 -17.82 -15.61 -33.09
C TYR A 38 -18.17 -17.09 -33.27
N ILE A 39 -18.87 -17.46 -34.36
CA ILE A 39 -19.19 -18.86 -34.69
C ILE A 39 -17.91 -19.68 -34.93
N SER A 40 -16.96 -19.15 -35.71
CA SER A 40 -15.66 -19.79 -35.95
C SER A 40 -14.88 -20.04 -34.65
N ASN A 41 -14.93 -19.12 -33.68
CA ASN A 41 -14.27 -19.28 -32.39
C ASN A 41 -14.92 -20.34 -31.48
N ILE A 42 -16.25 -20.53 -31.58
CA ILE A 42 -16.96 -21.59 -30.85
C ILE A 42 -16.57 -22.96 -31.41
N LEU A 43 -16.76 -23.13 -32.73
CA LEU A 43 -16.65 -24.41 -33.42
C LEU A 43 -15.20 -24.83 -33.70
N LYS A 44 -14.29 -23.86 -33.88
CA LYS A 44 -12.90 -24.06 -34.31
C LYS A 44 -12.83 -24.82 -35.64
N SER A 45 -11.65 -25.32 -36.02
CA SER A 45 -11.42 -25.98 -37.32
C SER A 45 -11.94 -27.44 -37.41
N HIS A 46 -12.88 -27.84 -36.55
CA HIS A 46 -13.43 -29.20 -36.53
C HIS A 46 -14.43 -29.45 -37.68
N ARG A 47 -14.74 -30.74 -37.91
CA ARG A 47 -15.72 -31.18 -38.92
C ARG A 47 -16.98 -31.71 -38.24
N TYR A 48 -18.15 -31.21 -38.63
CA TYR A 48 -19.45 -31.56 -38.07
C TYR A 48 -20.46 -31.96 -39.15
N SER A 49 -21.54 -32.63 -38.75
CA SER A 49 -22.68 -33.03 -39.58
C SER A 49 -23.20 -31.88 -40.45
N LYS A 50 -23.27 -32.06 -41.78
CA LYS A 50 -23.85 -31.05 -42.70
C LYS A 50 -25.34 -30.76 -42.42
N PRO A 51 -26.18 -31.76 -42.07
CA PRO A 51 -27.52 -31.51 -41.52
C PRO A 51 -27.54 -30.57 -40.30
N ASP A 52 -26.59 -30.68 -39.37
CA ASP A 52 -26.58 -29.87 -38.15
C ASP A 52 -26.30 -28.40 -38.43
N PHE A 53 -25.38 -28.09 -39.36
CA PHE A 53 -25.21 -26.72 -39.87
C PHE A 53 -26.47 -26.18 -40.55
N THR A 54 -27.21 -27.05 -41.24
CA THR A 54 -28.48 -26.68 -41.88
C THR A 54 -29.57 -26.41 -40.85
N PHE A 55 -29.50 -27.02 -39.66
CA PHE A 55 -30.34 -26.71 -38.51
C PHE A 55 -29.91 -25.41 -37.81
N LEU A 56 -28.60 -25.17 -37.62
CA LEU A 56 -28.09 -23.91 -37.07
C LEU A 56 -28.47 -22.70 -37.93
N PHE A 57 -28.38 -22.83 -39.26
CA PHE A 57 -28.71 -21.78 -40.22
C PHE A 57 -30.12 -21.94 -40.84
N ALA A 58 -31.04 -22.59 -40.14
CA ALA A 58 -32.44 -22.64 -40.54
C ALA A 58 -33.06 -21.23 -40.51
N LYS A 59 -33.96 -20.95 -41.48
CA LYS A 59 -34.79 -19.74 -41.49
C LYS A 59 -36.12 -19.99 -40.79
N THR A 60 -36.60 -18.98 -40.06
CA THR A 60 -38.00 -18.89 -39.63
C THR A 60 -38.65 -17.73 -40.40
N GLY A 61 -39.40 -18.05 -41.46
CA GLY A 61 -39.80 -17.03 -42.44
C GLY A 61 -38.58 -16.45 -43.17
N ASN A 62 -38.38 -15.12 -43.09
CA ASN A 62 -37.27 -14.43 -43.72
C ASN A 62 -36.03 -14.25 -42.83
N THR A 63 -36.10 -14.60 -41.53
CA THR A 63 -35.01 -14.34 -40.56
C THR A 63 -34.21 -15.60 -40.20
N TYR A 64 -32.90 -15.42 -39.97
CA TYR A 64 -32.03 -16.45 -39.42
C TYR A 64 -31.96 -16.31 -37.90
N THR A 65 -32.96 -16.85 -37.20
CA THR A 65 -33.21 -16.61 -35.76
C THR A 65 -31.97 -16.83 -34.87
N ASN A 66 -31.17 -17.87 -35.15
CA ASN A 66 -29.93 -18.15 -34.42
C ASN A 66 -28.83 -17.10 -34.60
N ILE A 67 -28.80 -16.41 -35.74
CA ILE A 67 -27.85 -15.32 -36.00
C ILE A 67 -28.26 -14.06 -35.25
N GLU A 68 -29.56 -13.79 -35.10
CA GLU A 68 -30.04 -12.69 -34.25
C GLU A 68 -29.69 -12.95 -32.76
N TYR A 69 -29.84 -14.17 -32.26
CA TYR A 69 -29.35 -14.54 -30.92
C TYR A 69 -27.82 -14.34 -30.78
N ILE A 70 -27.03 -14.66 -31.81
CA ILE A 70 -25.57 -14.40 -31.77
C ILE A 70 -25.26 -12.89 -31.79
N LYS A 71 -26.01 -12.06 -32.52
CA LYS A 71 -25.87 -10.59 -32.45
C LYS A 71 -26.12 -10.07 -31.04
N ILE A 72 -27.20 -10.53 -30.38
CA ILE A 72 -27.53 -10.17 -28.98
C ILE A 72 -26.39 -10.55 -28.03
N LEU A 73 -25.85 -11.77 -28.16
CA LEU A 73 -24.72 -12.25 -27.36
C LEU A 73 -23.45 -11.40 -27.52
N ILE A 74 -23.14 -10.99 -28.76
CA ILE A 74 -22.01 -10.12 -29.07
C ILE A 74 -22.25 -8.71 -28.51
N GLN A 75 -23.42 -8.13 -28.77
CA GLN A 75 -23.79 -6.76 -28.36
C GLN A 75 -23.77 -6.58 -26.84
N HIS A 76 -24.14 -7.60 -26.06
CA HIS A 76 -24.18 -7.51 -24.59
C HIS A 76 -22.86 -7.90 -23.91
N GLY A 77 -21.91 -8.50 -24.65
CA GLY A 77 -20.62 -8.95 -24.10
C GLY A 77 -20.76 -9.86 -22.88
N THR A 78 -21.88 -10.59 -22.76
CA THR A 78 -22.21 -11.40 -21.57
C THR A 78 -21.47 -12.73 -21.57
N ILE A 79 -21.24 -13.30 -22.75
CA ILE A 79 -20.71 -14.65 -22.94
C ILE A 79 -19.62 -14.63 -24.01
N SER A 80 -18.44 -15.15 -23.70
CA SER A 80 -17.37 -15.30 -24.68
C SER A 80 -17.56 -16.56 -25.54
N ALA A 81 -17.11 -16.50 -26.80
CA ALA A 81 -17.09 -17.67 -27.68
C ALA A 81 -16.26 -18.83 -27.09
N SER A 82 -15.23 -18.55 -26.28
CA SER A 82 -14.46 -19.56 -25.55
C SER A 82 -15.27 -20.23 -24.45
N ASN A 83 -16.16 -19.53 -23.71
CA ASN A 83 -17.03 -20.19 -22.73
C ASN A 83 -17.99 -21.18 -23.39
N ILE A 84 -18.60 -20.80 -24.52
CA ILE A 84 -19.49 -21.70 -25.29
C ILE A 84 -18.68 -22.85 -25.90
N SER A 85 -17.47 -22.58 -26.42
CA SER A 85 -16.56 -23.63 -26.91
C SER A 85 -16.15 -24.61 -25.81
N SER A 86 -15.92 -24.15 -24.57
CA SER A 86 -15.63 -24.99 -23.41
C SER A 86 -16.84 -25.84 -23.00
N LEU A 87 -18.04 -25.25 -22.96
CA LEU A 87 -19.29 -25.97 -22.68
C LEU A 87 -19.62 -27.04 -23.73
N LEU A 88 -19.14 -26.86 -24.96
CA LEU A 88 -19.29 -27.81 -26.07
C LEU A 88 -18.05 -28.72 -26.28
N HIS A 89 -16.99 -28.58 -25.47
CA HIS A 89 -15.67 -29.14 -25.80
C HIS A 89 -15.63 -30.68 -25.80
N HIS A 90 -16.35 -31.29 -24.87
CA HIS A 90 -16.41 -32.75 -24.70
C HIS A 90 -17.41 -33.42 -25.67
N HIS A 91 -17.95 -32.69 -26.64
CA HIS A 91 -19.13 -33.11 -27.41
C HIS A 91 -18.86 -32.89 -28.91
N THR A 92 -18.45 -33.92 -29.65
CA THR A 92 -17.89 -33.77 -31.01
C THR A 92 -18.81 -34.09 -32.18
N ILE A 93 -19.93 -34.81 -31.95
CA ILE A 93 -20.76 -35.35 -33.06
C ILE A 93 -22.01 -34.49 -33.34
N ALA A 94 -22.69 -34.00 -32.30
CA ALA A 94 -23.95 -33.23 -32.40
C ALA A 94 -23.79 -31.74 -32.01
N THR A 95 -22.56 -31.25 -31.94
CA THR A 95 -22.14 -29.96 -31.36
C THR A 95 -22.90 -28.77 -31.94
N VAL A 96 -23.06 -28.74 -33.26
CA VAL A 96 -23.68 -27.64 -34.00
C VAL A 96 -25.21 -27.61 -33.79
N LYS A 97 -25.84 -28.79 -33.64
CA LYS A 97 -27.25 -28.90 -33.29
C LYS A 97 -27.53 -28.49 -31.84
N ILE A 98 -26.67 -28.89 -30.90
CA ILE A 98 -26.77 -28.47 -29.49
C ILE A 98 -26.58 -26.95 -29.37
N LEU A 99 -25.59 -26.36 -30.06
CA LEU A 99 -25.40 -24.91 -30.14
C LEU A 99 -26.68 -24.20 -30.61
N ALA A 100 -27.31 -24.68 -31.68
CA ALA A 100 -28.56 -24.11 -32.20
C ALA A 100 -29.74 -24.16 -31.21
N LEU A 101 -29.83 -25.21 -30.37
CA LEU A 101 -30.83 -25.31 -29.30
C LEU A 101 -30.48 -24.44 -28.07
N LEU A 102 -29.19 -24.17 -27.85
CA LEU A 102 -28.70 -23.45 -26.68
C LEU A 102 -28.70 -21.93 -26.88
N LEU A 103 -28.46 -21.44 -28.10
CA LEU A 103 -28.43 -20.00 -28.44
C LEU A 103 -29.64 -19.18 -27.94
N PRO A 104 -30.89 -19.63 -28.05
CA PRO A 104 -32.04 -18.91 -27.49
C PRO A 104 -31.95 -18.72 -25.97
N LYS A 105 -31.42 -19.74 -25.25
CA LYS A 105 -31.28 -19.73 -23.79
C LYS A 105 -30.06 -18.95 -23.31
N LEU A 106 -29.02 -18.85 -24.15
CA LEU A 106 -27.87 -17.99 -23.89
C LEU A 106 -28.19 -16.50 -24.08
N ALA A 107 -29.09 -16.19 -25.01
CA ALA A 107 -29.58 -14.82 -25.28
C ALA A 107 -30.70 -14.38 -24.32
N ASP A 108 -31.09 -15.23 -23.36
CA ASP A 108 -32.14 -14.94 -22.38
C ASP A 108 -31.75 -13.77 -21.46
N SER A 109 -32.72 -12.88 -21.21
CA SER A 109 -32.56 -11.70 -20.36
C SER A 109 -32.05 -12.02 -18.95
N ARG A 110 -32.38 -13.19 -18.40
CA ARG A 110 -31.88 -13.69 -17.10
C ARG A 110 -30.36 -13.82 -17.07
N VAL A 111 -29.73 -14.25 -18.16
CA VAL A 111 -28.26 -14.40 -18.22
C VAL A 111 -27.56 -13.03 -18.20
N LYS A 112 -28.17 -12.02 -18.82
CA LYS A 112 -27.73 -10.62 -18.75
C LYS A 112 -27.96 -10.01 -17.36
N PHE A 113 -29.09 -10.33 -16.74
CA PHE A 113 -29.47 -9.90 -15.39
C PHE A 113 -28.50 -10.44 -14.34
N LEU A 114 -28.24 -11.75 -14.33
CA LEU A 114 -27.28 -12.39 -13.41
C LEU A 114 -25.88 -11.78 -13.47
N LYS A 115 -25.40 -11.41 -14.68
CA LYS A 115 -24.13 -10.70 -14.86
C LYS A 115 -24.10 -9.32 -14.17
N LYS A 116 -25.21 -8.59 -14.08
CA LYS A 116 -25.27 -7.30 -13.35
C LYS A 116 -25.02 -7.50 -11.85
N HIS A 117 -25.53 -8.60 -11.28
CA HIS A 117 -25.39 -8.92 -9.86
C HIS A 117 -24.21 -9.87 -9.59
N GLY A 118 -23.07 -9.64 -10.23
CA GLY A 118 -21.82 -10.38 -9.99
C GLY A 118 -21.78 -11.85 -10.43
N ILE A 119 -22.91 -12.49 -10.72
CA ILE A 119 -23.01 -13.92 -11.12
C ILE A 119 -22.55 -14.08 -12.56
N ARG A 120 -21.25 -14.36 -12.72
CA ARG A 120 -20.59 -14.48 -14.03
C ARG A 120 -20.97 -15.80 -14.69
N PHE A 121 -21.33 -15.76 -15.99
CA PHE A 121 -21.67 -16.94 -16.78
C PHE A 121 -20.66 -18.11 -16.73
N PRO A 122 -19.32 -17.90 -16.62
CA PRO A 122 -18.38 -18.99 -16.42
C PRO A 122 -18.67 -19.90 -15.21
N SER A 123 -19.28 -19.39 -14.14
CA SER A 123 -19.67 -20.18 -12.96
C SER A 123 -20.81 -21.15 -13.28
N ILE A 124 -21.81 -20.69 -14.05
CA ILE A 124 -22.91 -21.52 -14.59
C ILE A 124 -22.34 -22.58 -15.54
N VAL A 125 -21.35 -22.23 -16.35
CA VAL A 125 -20.63 -23.18 -17.23
C VAL A 125 -19.85 -24.24 -16.45
N SER A 126 -19.37 -23.98 -15.23
CA SER A 126 -18.66 -25.01 -14.42
C SER A 126 -19.53 -26.20 -14.02
N ILE A 127 -20.83 -25.97 -13.78
CA ILE A 127 -21.79 -27.03 -13.38
C ILE A 127 -22.52 -27.66 -14.57
N LEU A 128 -22.55 -26.97 -15.72
CA LEU A 128 -23.14 -27.50 -16.95
C LEU A 128 -22.14 -28.22 -17.88
N ARG A 129 -20.83 -28.08 -17.65
CA ARG A 129 -19.77 -28.65 -18.51
C ARG A 129 -19.88 -30.15 -18.73
N ASP A 130 -20.23 -30.86 -17.67
CA ASP A 130 -20.18 -32.31 -17.60
C ASP A 130 -21.57 -32.95 -17.78
N ALA A 131 -22.60 -32.13 -18.00
CA ALA A 131 -24.00 -32.53 -18.16
C ALA A 131 -24.27 -33.29 -19.47
N LEU A 132 -25.25 -34.20 -19.44
CA LEU A 132 -25.61 -35.04 -20.58
C LEU A 132 -26.14 -34.23 -21.79
N HIS A 133 -25.63 -34.56 -22.98
CA HIS A 133 -25.80 -33.81 -24.23
C HIS A 133 -27.23 -33.37 -24.58
N SER A 134 -28.23 -34.19 -24.23
CA SER A 134 -29.64 -33.96 -24.57
C SER A 134 -30.39 -33.10 -23.58
N ASP A 135 -29.91 -32.99 -22.33
CA ASP A 135 -30.59 -32.19 -21.29
C ASP A 135 -30.00 -30.79 -21.16
N LEU A 136 -28.75 -30.55 -21.58
CA LEU A 136 -28.03 -29.28 -21.39
C LEU A 136 -28.87 -27.98 -21.57
N PRO A 137 -29.72 -27.81 -22.61
CA PRO A 137 -30.57 -26.62 -22.72
C PRO A 137 -31.67 -26.53 -21.64
N ASN A 138 -32.22 -27.67 -21.19
CA ASN A 138 -33.18 -27.75 -20.09
C ASN A 138 -32.48 -27.59 -18.74
N SER A 139 -31.27 -28.15 -18.57
CA SER A 139 -30.48 -28.00 -17.35
C SER A 139 -30.12 -26.53 -17.14
N LEU A 140 -29.74 -25.81 -18.21
CA LEU A 140 -29.57 -24.35 -18.19
C LEU A 140 -30.87 -23.65 -17.82
N GLU A 141 -32.00 -24.01 -18.43
CA GLU A 141 -33.30 -23.39 -18.13
C GLU A 141 -33.68 -23.52 -16.66
N LYS A 142 -33.67 -24.74 -16.12
CA LYS A 142 -33.99 -25.01 -14.71
C LYS A 142 -33.07 -24.21 -13.76
N ILE A 143 -31.78 -24.12 -14.08
CA ILE A 143 -30.85 -23.31 -13.28
C ILE A 143 -31.22 -21.82 -13.36
N LEU A 144 -31.59 -21.29 -14.52
CA LEU A 144 -32.08 -19.91 -14.64
C LEU A 144 -33.41 -19.69 -13.89
N ASP A 145 -34.31 -20.68 -13.86
CA ASP A 145 -35.56 -20.66 -13.08
C ASP A 145 -35.30 -20.67 -11.56
N LYS A 146 -34.29 -21.40 -11.08
CA LYS A 146 -33.89 -21.41 -9.66
C LYS A 146 -33.13 -20.15 -9.23
N LEU A 147 -32.33 -19.57 -10.13
CA LEU A 147 -31.54 -18.37 -9.83
C LEU A 147 -32.34 -17.06 -9.96
N CYS A 148 -33.37 -17.00 -10.83
CA CYS A 148 -34.14 -15.79 -11.14
C CYS A 148 -35.64 -15.99 -10.93
N ILE A 149 -36.24 -15.20 -10.05
CA ILE A 149 -37.69 -15.12 -9.85
C ILE A 149 -38.26 -14.05 -10.79
N LEU A 150 -39.30 -14.39 -11.56
CA LEU A 150 -40.09 -13.46 -12.35
C LEU A 150 -41.10 -12.74 -11.44
N ARG A 151 -41.14 -11.40 -11.49
CA ARG A 151 -42.09 -10.56 -10.76
C ARG A 151 -43.38 -10.32 -11.56
N PRO A 152 -44.50 -9.91 -10.92
CA PRO A 152 -45.75 -9.59 -11.61
C PRO A 152 -45.64 -8.43 -12.63
N ASP A 153 -44.66 -7.55 -12.46
CA ASP A 153 -44.31 -6.45 -13.38
C ASP A 153 -43.55 -6.91 -14.64
N GLY A 154 -43.21 -8.20 -14.76
CA GLY A 154 -42.44 -8.77 -15.87
C GLY A 154 -40.92 -8.64 -15.74
N THR A 155 -40.40 -8.05 -14.66
CA THR A 155 -38.97 -7.98 -14.35
C THR A 155 -38.48 -9.25 -13.66
N TYR A 156 -37.16 -9.47 -13.67
CA TYR A 156 -36.52 -10.54 -12.90
C TYR A 156 -35.81 -9.98 -11.68
N THR A 157 -35.88 -10.69 -10.56
CA THR A 157 -34.99 -10.52 -9.41
C THR A 157 -34.25 -11.81 -9.09
N ILE A 158 -33.10 -11.73 -8.42
CA ILE A 158 -32.40 -12.93 -7.93
C ILE A 158 -33.32 -13.65 -6.93
N SER A 159 -33.25 -14.97 -6.88
CA SER A 159 -33.87 -15.74 -5.79
C SER A 159 -33.48 -15.21 -4.41
N THR A 160 -34.47 -14.97 -3.55
CA THR A 160 -34.28 -14.44 -2.19
C THR A 160 -33.37 -15.34 -1.36
N GLN A 161 -33.47 -16.66 -1.53
CA GLN A 161 -32.58 -17.67 -0.96
C GLN A 161 -31.13 -17.40 -1.34
N LEU A 162 -30.83 -17.29 -2.64
CA LEU A 162 -29.46 -17.05 -3.11
C LEU A 162 -28.92 -15.68 -2.64
N THR A 163 -29.77 -14.65 -2.60
CA THR A 163 -29.38 -13.31 -2.14
C THR A 163 -28.95 -13.36 -0.67
N LYS A 164 -29.72 -14.04 0.19
CA LYS A 164 -29.37 -14.28 1.60
C LYS A 164 -28.08 -15.09 1.75
N ILE A 165 -27.91 -16.15 0.97
CA ILE A 165 -26.72 -17.02 1.01
C ILE A 165 -25.46 -16.25 0.63
N LEU A 166 -25.45 -15.49 -0.46
CA LEU A 166 -24.25 -14.77 -0.90
C LEU A 166 -23.81 -13.73 0.15
N ALA A 167 -24.76 -13.04 0.78
CA ALA A 167 -24.50 -12.10 1.87
C ALA A 167 -24.03 -12.81 3.16
N CYS A 168 -24.81 -13.77 3.68
CA CYS A 168 -24.53 -14.46 4.95
C CYS A 168 -23.23 -15.29 4.90
N CYS A 169 -22.99 -16.00 3.81
CA CYS A 169 -21.77 -16.78 3.61
C CYS A 169 -20.55 -15.93 3.24
N LYS A 170 -20.73 -14.61 2.98
CA LYS A 170 -19.73 -13.68 2.40
C LYS A 170 -18.95 -14.33 1.24
N CYS A 171 -19.67 -14.92 0.29
CA CYS A 171 -19.09 -15.79 -0.74
C CYS A 171 -19.56 -15.46 -2.17
N GLN A 172 -18.75 -15.87 -3.15
CA GLN A 172 -19.12 -15.76 -4.56
C GLN A 172 -19.84 -17.03 -5.03
N PHE A 173 -20.79 -16.89 -5.96
CA PHE A 173 -21.48 -18.03 -6.58
C PHE A 173 -20.52 -19.05 -7.22
N SER A 174 -19.32 -18.62 -7.63
CA SER A 174 -18.22 -19.51 -8.06
C SER A 174 -17.90 -20.59 -7.02
N SER A 175 -17.83 -20.26 -5.73
CA SER A 175 -17.59 -21.19 -4.62
C SER A 175 -18.70 -22.21 -4.40
N ILE A 176 -19.96 -21.81 -4.67
CA ILE A 176 -21.10 -22.74 -4.65
C ILE A 176 -21.00 -23.70 -5.85
N THR A 177 -20.70 -23.16 -7.04
CA THR A 177 -20.58 -23.96 -8.27
C THR A 177 -19.34 -24.86 -8.34
N SER A 178 -18.28 -24.61 -7.57
CA SER A 178 -17.11 -25.51 -7.52
C SER A 178 -17.41 -26.82 -6.81
N ILE A 179 -18.34 -26.83 -5.85
CA ILE A 179 -18.76 -28.06 -5.16
C ILE A 179 -19.45 -29.02 -6.14
N LEU A 180 -20.37 -28.50 -6.95
CA LEU A 180 -21.19 -29.28 -7.89
C LEU A 180 -20.46 -29.62 -9.21
N ARG A 181 -19.19 -29.27 -9.36
CA ARG A 181 -18.41 -29.58 -10.58
C ARG A 181 -18.27 -31.10 -10.77
N GLY A 182 -18.34 -31.58 -12.02
CA GLY A 182 -18.34 -33.02 -12.33
C GLY A 182 -19.71 -33.68 -12.34
N ILE A 183 -20.79 -32.93 -12.08
CA ILE A 183 -22.18 -33.42 -12.14
C ILE A 183 -22.64 -33.65 -13.58
N THR A 184 -23.23 -34.82 -13.84
CA THR A 184 -23.64 -35.25 -15.19
C THR A 184 -25.16 -35.24 -15.42
N HIS A 185 -25.94 -35.19 -14.33
CA HIS A 185 -27.40 -35.25 -14.31
C HIS A 185 -27.93 -34.55 -13.05
N ASN A 186 -29.20 -34.13 -13.06
CA ASN A 186 -29.89 -33.51 -11.92
C ASN A 186 -29.22 -32.24 -11.35
N THR A 187 -28.47 -31.51 -12.20
CA THR A 187 -27.69 -30.31 -11.81
C THR A 187 -28.50 -29.24 -11.10
N SER A 188 -29.76 -29.03 -11.50
CA SER A 188 -30.64 -28.05 -10.84
C SER A 188 -31.08 -28.50 -9.44
N ASP A 189 -31.24 -29.80 -9.24
CA ASP A 189 -31.83 -30.37 -8.03
C ASP A 189 -30.74 -30.44 -6.94
N ALA A 190 -29.51 -30.81 -7.33
CA ALA A 190 -28.33 -30.71 -6.48
C ALA A 190 -27.94 -29.25 -6.16
N LEU A 191 -28.23 -28.29 -7.04
CA LEU A 191 -28.06 -26.87 -6.75
C LEU A 191 -29.09 -26.35 -5.74
N GLU A 192 -30.36 -26.73 -5.90
CA GLU A 192 -31.42 -26.38 -4.95
C GLU A 192 -31.13 -26.95 -3.55
N GLU A 193 -30.72 -28.21 -3.44
CA GLU A 193 -30.40 -28.83 -2.16
C GLU A 193 -29.13 -28.23 -1.52
N LEU A 194 -28.11 -27.89 -2.31
CA LEU A 194 -26.92 -27.19 -1.81
C LEU A 194 -27.28 -25.79 -1.28
N LEU A 195 -28.17 -25.05 -1.96
CA LEU A 195 -28.64 -23.76 -1.48
C LEU A 195 -29.49 -23.90 -0.20
N ARG A 196 -30.37 -24.91 -0.12
CA ARG A 196 -31.15 -25.21 1.08
C ARG A 196 -30.27 -25.46 2.32
N LEU A 197 -29.16 -26.18 2.16
CA LEU A 197 -28.21 -26.42 3.24
C LEU A 197 -27.44 -25.16 3.65
N LEU A 198 -27.20 -24.22 2.71
CA LEU A 198 -26.52 -22.94 2.98
C LEU A 198 -27.42 -21.89 3.64
N GLU A 199 -28.74 -22.11 3.74
CA GLU A 199 -29.64 -21.31 4.58
C GLU A 199 -29.58 -21.70 6.07
N SER A 200 -28.76 -22.68 6.45
CA SER A 200 -28.57 -23.08 7.86
C SER A 200 -27.79 -22.02 8.66
N SER A 201 -28.22 -21.79 9.91
CA SER A 201 -27.52 -20.92 10.87
C SER A 201 -26.10 -21.39 11.20
N SER A 202 -25.81 -22.68 10.98
CA SER A 202 -24.48 -23.28 11.07
C SER A 202 -23.43 -22.50 10.27
N ILE A 203 -23.74 -22.04 9.05
CA ILE A 203 -22.78 -21.28 8.23
C ILE A 203 -22.43 -19.92 8.87
N GLN A 204 -23.40 -19.26 9.49
CA GLN A 204 -23.16 -17.99 10.20
C GLN A 204 -22.24 -18.20 11.40
N LYS A 205 -22.57 -19.19 12.25
CA LYS A 205 -21.75 -19.59 13.41
C LYS A 205 -20.32 -19.99 13.01
N LEU A 206 -20.16 -20.66 11.87
CA LEU A 206 -18.83 -21.01 11.35
C LEU A 206 -18.05 -19.78 10.86
N ASN A 207 -18.71 -18.81 10.21
CA ASN A 207 -18.09 -17.53 9.88
C ASN A 207 -17.66 -16.75 11.14
N GLU A 208 -18.46 -16.76 12.21
CA GLU A 208 -18.12 -16.20 13.54
C GLU A 208 -16.91 -16.93 14.17
N MET A 209 -16.77 -18.24 13.97
CA MET A 209 -15.58 -19.04 14.33
C MET A 209 -14.39 -18.88 13.35
N GLY A 210 -14.44 -17.92 12.42
CA GLY A 210 -13.38 -17.64 11.42
C GLY A 210 -13.30 -18.63 10.25
N ILE A 211 -14.25 -19.57 10.15
CA ILE A 211 -14.32 -20.63 9.13
C ILE A 211 -15.15 -20.15 7.94
N ARG A 212 -14.48 -19.50 6.99
CA ARG A 212 -15.13 -18.94 5.80
C ARG A 212 -15.61 -20.03 4.84
N PHE A 213 -16.75 -19.80 4.17
CA PHE A 213 -17.26 -20.73 3.15
C PHE A 213 -16.27 -20.99 1.98
N ALA A 214 -15.35 -20.06 1.72
CA ALA A 214 -14.24 -20.27 0.78
C ALA A 214 -13.33 -21.47 1.16
N ASN A 215 -13.19 -21.78 2.45
CA ASN A 215 -12.42 -22.91 2.94
C ASN A 215 -13.22 -24.23 2.80
N ILE A 216 -14.51 -24.23 3.13
CA ILE A 216 -15.44 -25.36 2.91
C ILE A 216 -15.52 -25.75 1.43
N SER A 217 -15.79 -24.77 0.56
CA SER A 217 -15.88 -24.97 -0.90
C SER A 217 -14.55 -25.34 -1.57
N SER A 218 -13.41 -25.09 -0.91
CA SER A 218 -12.10 -25.59 -1.35
C SER A 218 -11.95 -27.09 -1.09
N ILE A 219 -12.37 -27.58 0.08
CA ILE A 219 -12.37 -29.00 0.44
C ILE A 219 -13.30 -29.78 -0.49
N LEU A 220 -14.55 -29.32 -0.61
CA LEU A 220 -15.62 -29.97 -1.37
C LEU A 220 -15.58 -29.69 -2.88
N ASN A 221 -14.51 -29.07 -3.39
CA ASN A 221 -14.35 -28.77 -4.83
C ASN A 221 -14.34 -30.06 -5.66
N GLY A 222 -15.35 -30.24 -6.52
CA GLY A 222 -15.49 -31.44 -7.36
C GLY A 222 -16.29 -32.59 -6.75
N SER A 223 -17.05 -32.39 -5.67
CA SER A 223 -17.98 -33.41 -5.13
C SER A 223 -19.11 -33.81 -6.09
N GLY A 224 -19.45 -32.96 -7.06
CA GLY A 224 -20.48 -33.23 -8.06
C GLY A 224 -21.85 -33.46 -7.42
N ALA A 225 -22.52 -34.56 -7.80
CA ALA A 225 -23.83 -34.93 -7.26
C ALA A 225 -23.84 -35.26 -5.76
N ALA A 226 -22.70 -35.67 -5.19
CA ALA A 226 -22.56 -35.88 -3.74
C ALA A 226 -22.28 -34.57 -2.96
N GLY A 227 -22.21 -33.43 -3.65
CA GLY A 227 -21.92 -32.12 -3.06
C GLY A 227 -22.79 -31.71 -1.87
N PRO A 228 -24.13 -31.86 -1.92
CA PRO A 228 -24.99 -31.50 -0.80
C PRO A 228 -24.78 -32.40 0.43
N GLN A 229 -24.76 -33.72 0.25
CA GLN A 229 -24.49 -34.67 1.34
C GLN A 229 -23.12 -34.42 1.99
N ALA A 230 -22.07 -34.25 1.18
CA ALA A 230 -20.73 -33.97 1.68
C ALA A 230 -20.59 -32.57 2.31
N LEU A 231 -21.52 -31.63 2.03
CA LEU A 231 -21.62 -30.38 2.79
C LEU A 231 -22.27 -30.63 4.17
N GLU A 232 -23.40 -31.34 4.21
CA GLU A 232 -24.11 -31.67 5.45
C GLU A 232 -23.21 -32.44 6.45
N GLU A 233 -22.52 -33.47 5.98
CA GLU A 233 -21.54 -34.24 6.78
C GLU A 233 -20.37 -33.37 7.26
N LEU A 234 -19.85 -32.46 6.41
CA LEU A 234 -18.75 -31.58 6.80
C LEU A 234 -19.20 -30.55 7.85
N LEU A 235 -20.41 -29.99 7.75
CA LEU A 235 -20.94 -29.03 8.72
C LEU A 235 -21.09 -29.67 10.11
N GLN A 236 -21.58 -30.92 10.17
CA GLN A 236 -21.67 -31.68 11.44
C GLN A 236 -20.30 -31.88 12.10
N LEU A 237 -19.25 -32.16 11.31
CA LEU A 237 -17.88 -32.26 11.81
C LEU A 237 -17.31 -30.90 12.26
N LEU A 238 -17.66 -29.80 11.58
CA LEU A 238 -17.16 -28.46 11.90
C LEU A 238 -17.81 -27.84 13.14
N GLU A 239 -18.99 -28.33 13.56
CA GLU A 239 -19.60 -27.96 14.84
C GLU A 239 -18.98 -28.67 16.06
N SER A 240 -17.99 -29.57 15.85
CA SER A 240 -17.29 -30.26 16.94
C SER A 240 -16.30 -29.36 17.70
N SER A 241 -16.14 -29.62 19.00
CA SER A 241 -15.21 -28.86 19.86
C SER A 241 -13.72 -29.10 19.54
N SER A 242 -13.38 -30.16 18.77
CA SER A 242 -12.02 -30.38 18.29
C SER A 242 -11.51 -29.24 17.42
N ILE A 243 -12.37 -28.61 16.62
CA ILE A 243 -12.00 -27.45 15.78
C ILE A 243 -11.62 -26.23 16.65
N GLN A 244 -12.27 -26.03 17.80
CA GLN A 244 -11.95 -24.95 18.74
C GLN A 244 -10.57 -25.18 19.39
N LYS A 245 -10.31 -26.39 19.88
CA LYS A 245 -8.99 -26.78 20.43
C LYS A 245 -7.84 -26.63 19.43
N LEU A 246 -8.10 -26.81 18.14
CA LEU A 246 -7.07 -26.61 17.12
C LEU A 246 -6.73 -25.13 16.93
N ASN A 247 -7.70 -24.21 17.04
CA ASN A 247 -7.40 -22.78 17.09
C ASN A 247 -6.57 -22.41 18.35
N GLU A 248 -6.87 -23.01 19.52
CA GLU A 248 -6.06 -22.86 20.75
C GLU A 248 -4.60 -23.33 20.55
N LEU A 249 -4.38 -24.38 19.76
CA LEU A 249 -3.04 -24.86 19.35
C LEU A 249 -2.41 -24.06 18.18
N GLY A 250 -2.99 -22.92 17.80
CA GLY A 250 -2.54 -22.05 16.70
C GLY A 250 -2.81 -22.60 15.28
N ILE A 251 -3.57 -23.69 15.17
CA ILE A 251 -3.86 -24.41 13.93
C ILE A 251 -5.16 -23.88 13.31
N ARG A 252 -5.04 -22.80 12.54
CA ARG A 252 -6.18 -22.16 11.86
C ARG A 252 -6.81 -23.12 10.85
N PHE A 253 -8.14 -23.18 10.77
CA PHE A 253 -8.85 -24.02 9.80
C PHE A 253 -8.45 -23.75 8.33
N ALA A 254 -7.99 -22.53 8.01
CA ALA A 254 -7.43 -22.21 6.71
C ALA A 254 -6.29 -23.18 6.30
N ASN A 255 -5.41 -23.56 7.23
CA ASN A 255 -4.31 -24.49 7.00
C ASN A 255 -4.83 -25.92 6.73
N ILE A 256 -5.83 -26.38 7.49
CA ILE A 256 -6.53 -27.67 7.28
C ILE A 256 -7.16 -27.73 5.89
N SER A 257 -7.95 -26.71 5.52
CA SER A 257 -8.61 -26.64 4.22
C SER A 257 -7.65 -26.53 3.04
N SER A 258 -6.40 -26.07 3.26
CA SER A 258 -5.36 -26.05 2.23
C SER A 258 -4.79 -27.44 1.98
N ILE A 259 -4.62 -28.26 3.03
CA ILE A 259 -4.20 -29.67 2.88
C ILE A 259 -5.31 -30.45 2.16
N LEU A 260 -6.55 -30.31 2.62
CA LEU A 260 -7.73 -31.03 2.12
C LEU A 260 -8.36 -30.39 0.87
N ALA A 261 -7.71 -29.42 0.24
CA ALA A 261 -8.21 -28.76 -0.96
C ALA A 261 -8.39 -29.78 -2.11
N GLY A 262 -9.61 -29.90 -2.63
CA GLY A 262 -9.95 -30.85 -3.69
C GLY A 262 -10.21 -32.29 -3.24
N SER A 263 -10.51 -32.53 -1.95
CA SER A 263 -11.02 -33.84 -1.48
C SER A 263 -12.36 -34.23 -2.12
N GLY A 264 -13.16 -33.25 -2.55
CA GLY A 264 -14.49 -33.48 -3.10
C GLY A 264 -15.39 -34.21 -2.09
N ALA A 265 -16.09 -35.25 -2.55
CA ALA A 265 -17.04 -36.00 -1.74
C ALA A 265 -16.39 -36.76 -0.55
N ALA A 266 -15.08 -37.02 -0.60
CA ALA A 266 -14.34 -37.59 0.53
C ALA A 266 -13.87 -36.54 1.55
N GLY A 267 -14.27 -35.26 1.38
CA GLY A 267 -13.94 -34.15 2.27
C GLY A 267 -14.27 -34.36 3.75
N PRO A 268 -15.46 -34.86 4.13
CA PRO A 268 -15.82 -35.12 5.52
C PRO A 268 -14.92 -36.17 6.17
N GLN A 269 -14.82 -37.36 5.59
CA GLN A 269 -13.94 -38.43 6.08
C GLN A 269 -12.48 -37.97 6.18
N ALA A 270 -11.97 -37.28 5.17
CA ALA A 270 -10.60 -36.77 5.18
C ALA A 270 -10.38 -35.62 6.18
N LEU A 271 -11.43 -34.91 6.61
CA LEU A 271 -11.35 -34.01 7.76
C LEU A 271 -11.30 -34.81 9.07
N GLU A 272 -12.20 -35.77 9.27
CA GLU A 272 -12.24 -36.61 10.48
C GLU A 272 -10.90 -37.32 10.73
N GLU A 273 -10.35 -38.00 9.72
CA GLU A 273 -9.03 -38.63 9.77
C GLU A 273 -7.90 -37.62 10.06
N LEU A 274 -7.99 -36.37 9.58
CA LEU A 274 -6.99 -35.35 9.86
C LEU A 274 -7.09 -34.83 11.30
N LEU A 275 -8.31 -34.61 11.82
CA LEU A 275 -8.52 -34.15 13.20
C LEU A 275 -7.94 -35.15 14.20
N GLN A 276 -8.15 -36.46 13.99
CA GLN A 276 -7.59 -37.52 14.82
C GLN A 276 -6.03 -37.51 14.84
N LEU A 277 -5.38 -37.13 13.74
CA LEU A 277 -3.93 -36.95 13.68
C LEU A 277 -3.46 -35.64 14.34
N LEU A 278 -4.27 -34.58 14.28
CA LEU A 278 -3.93 -33.27 14.85
C LEU A 278 -4.08 -33.22 16.38
N GLU A 279 -4.93 -34.06 16.97
CA GLU A 279 -5.01 -34.25 18.42
C GLU A 279 -3.80 -35.04 19.02
N SER A 280 -2.81 -35.41 18.19
CA SER A 280 -1.59 -36.09 18.66
C SER A 280 -0.52 -35.13 19.22
N SER A 281 0.17 -35.55 20.28
CA SER A 281 1.26 -34.78 20.91
C SER A 281 2.50 -34.59 20.01
N SER A 282 2.56 -35.26 18.86
CA SER A 282 3.56 -35.02 17.82
C SER A 282 3.48 -33.58 17.27
N ILE A 283 2.28 -32.98 17.18
CA ILE A 283 2.14 -31.60 16.69
C ILE A 283 2.70 -30.58 17.68
N GLN A 284 2.52 -30.81 18.99
CA GLN A 284 3.08 -29.96 20.05
C GLN A 284 4.62 -29.97 20.03
N LYS A 285 5.23 -31.16 19.97
CA LYS A 285 6.68 -31.34 19.81
C LYS A 285 7.27 -30.67 18.57
N LEU A 286 6.48 -30.56 17.50
CA LEU A 286 6.92 -29.85 16.30
C LEU A 286 6.86 -28.33 16.48
N ASN A 287 5.90 -27.79 17.24
CA ASN A 287 5.93 -26.37 17.64
C ASN A 287 7.14 -26.07 18.54
N GLU A 288 7.48 -26.93 19.51
CA GLU A 288 8.71 -26.84 20.35
C GLU A 288 9.98 -26.78 19.47
N LEU A 289 10.05 -27.57 18.39
CA LEU A 289 11.14 -27.53 17.40
C LEU A 289 11.08 -26.34 16.42
N GLY A 290 10.16 -25.40 16.59
CA GLY A 290 9.96 -24.23 15.73
C GLY A 290 9.20 -24.51 14.41
N ILE A 291 8.65 -25.71 14.25
CA ILE A 291 8.00 -26.23 13.05
C ILE A 291 6.48 -25.99 13.13
N ARG A 292 6.10 -24.70 13.09
CA ARG A 292 4.68 -24.26 13.08
C ARG A 292 3.87 -25.01 12.02
N PHE A 293 2.65 -25.44 12.35
CA PHE A 293 1.77 -26.19 11.43
C PHE A 293 1.49 -25.49 10.08
N SER A 294 1.57 -24.16 10.03
CA SER A 294 1.50 -23.40 8.77
C SER A 294 2.56 -23.86 7.76
N ASN A 295 3.77 -24.21 8.20
CA ASN A 295 4.81 -24.81 7.35
C ASN A 295 4.40 -26.18 6.79
N ILE A 296 3.82 -27.04 7.63
CA ILE A 296 3.32 -28.37 7.26
C ILE A 296 2.23 -28.24 6.20
N SER A 297 1.25 -27.37 6.42
CA SER A 297 0.17 -27.11 5.45
C SER A 297 0.66 -26.50 4.13
N CYS A 298 1.76 -25.74 4.14
CA CYS A 298 2.38 -25.20 2.93
C CYS A 298 2.96 -26.33 2.05
N ILE A 299 3.64 -27.32 2.67
CA ILE A 299 4.18 -28.49 1.97
C ILE A 299 3.05 -29.38 1.45
N LEU A 300 2.07 -29.69 2.30
CA LEU A 300 0.97 -30.61 2.02
C LEU A 300 -0.23 -29.97 1.29
N ASN A 301 -0.12 -28.72 0.86
CA ASN A 301 -1.16 -27.99 0.14
C ASN A 301 -1.63 -28.75 -1.11
N GLY A 302 -2.94 -28.95 -1.27
CA GLY A 302 -3.53 -29.69 -2.38
C GLY A 302 -3.36 -31.22 -2.31
N SER A 303 -3.22 -31.79 -1.11
CA SER A 303 -3.23 -33.26 -0.93
C SER A 303 -4.61 -33.89 -1.08
N GLY A 304 -5.67 -33.10 -0.91
CA GLY A 304 -7.06 -33.57 -0.99
C GLY A 304 -7.33 -34.70 0.00
N ALA A 305 -8.06 -35.72 -0.45
CA ALA A 305 -8.49 -36.83 0.41
C ALA A 305 -7.34 -37.69 0.97
N ALA A 306 -6.15 -37.61 0.37
CA ALA A 306 -4.95 -38.26 0.88
C ALA A 306 -4.16 -37.40 1.89
N GLY A 307 -4.68 -36.22 2.26
CA GLY A 307 -4.12 -35.30 3.25
C GLY A 307 -3.74 -35.94 4.60
N PRO A 308 -4.62 -36.73 5.26
CA PRO A 308 -4.29 -37.42 6.51
C PRO A 308 -3.09 -38.36 6.37
N GLN A 309 -3.11 -39.19 5.32
CA GLN A 309 -2.06 -40.17 5.02
C GLN A 309 -0.74 -39.50 4.62
N ALA A 310 -0.79 -38.28 4.07
CA ALA A 310 0.39 -37.46 3.79
C ALA A 310 0.92 -36.78 5.06
N LEU A 311 0.05 -36.30 5.95
CA LEU A 311 0.42 -35.76 7.25
C LEU A 311 1.10 -36.84 8.11
N GLU A 312 0.48 -38.00 8.28
CA GLU A 312 1.02 -39.12 9.08
C GLU A 312 2.43 -39.53 8.63
N LYS A 313 2.70 -39.51 7.32
CA LYS A 313 4.04 -39.74 6.76
C LYS A 313 4.99 -38.56 6.99
N LEU A 314 4.53 -37.32 6.86
CA LEU A 314 5.35 -36.14 7.11
C LEU A 314 5.80 -36.09 8.57
N LEU A 315 4.90 -36.36 9.53
CA LEU A 315 5.22 -36.39 10.95
C LEU A 315 6.34 -37.39 11.26
N LYS A 316 6.29 -38.61 10.70
CA LYS A 316 7.34 -39.63 10.87
C LYS A 316 8.70 -39.22 10.28
N VAL A 317 8.73 -38.38 9.24
CA VAL A 317 9.98 -37.79 8.72
C VAL A 317 10.47 -36.66 9.63
N LEU A 318 9.56 -35.81 10.11
CA LEU A 318 9.87 -34.68 10.99
C LEU A 318 10.35 -35.11 12.39
N GLU A 319 9.82 -36.19 12.94
CA GLU A 319 10.27 -36.79 14.22
C GLU A 319 11.66 -37.43 14.14
N SER A 320 12.28 -37.50 12.95
CA SER A 320 13.64 -38.01 12.80
C SER A 320 14.70 -37.01 13.30
N SER A 321 15.82 -37.52 13.82
CA SER A 321 16.94 -36.70 14.30
C SER A 321 17.61 -35.84 13.21
N ARG A 322 17.33 -36.10 11.92
CA ARG A 322 17.73 -35.22 10.81
C ARG A 322 17.11 -33.83 10.92
N THR A 323 15.88 -33.74 11.41
CA THR A 323 15.16 -32.48 11.57
C THR A 323 15.78 -31.62 12.66
N GLN A 324 16.26 -32.22 13.74
CA GLN A 324 16.92 -31.51 14.85
C GLN A 324 18.24 -30.84 14.40
N LYS A 325 19.04 -31.53 13.57
CA LYS A 325 20.27 -30.98 12.97
C LYS A 325 20.05 -29.74 12.10
N LEU A 326 18.83 -29.46 11.63
CA LEU A 326 18.56 -28.25 10.87
C LEU A 326 18.88 -26.99 11.68
N ASN A 327 18.61 -27.00 12.99
CA ASN A 327 18.90 -25.88 13.88
C ASN A 327 20.42 -25.73 14.08
N GLU A 328 21.18 -26.84 14.19
CA GLU A 328 22.65 -26.84 14.22
C GLU A 328 23.26 -26.21 12.95
N LEU A 329 22.61 -26.37 11.80
CA LEU A 329 23.01 -25.80 10.51
C LEU A 329 22.46 -24.37 10.26
N GLY A 330 21.70 -23.79 11.20
CA GLY A 330 21.03 -22.49 11.05
C GLY A 330 19.86 -22.47 10.04
N ILE A 331 19.36 -23.65 9.65
CA ILE A 331 18.33 -23.83 8.62
C ILE A 331 16.93 -23.80 9.27
N ARG A 332 16.35 -22.60 9.38
CA ARG A 332 14.93 -22.46 9.77
C ARG A 332 14.02 -23.29 8.86
N PHE A 333 13.13 -24.09 9.42
CA PHE A 333 12.23 -24.97 8.65
C PHE A 333 11.30 -24.20 7.68
N SER A 334 11.02 -22.92 7.93
CA SER A 334 10.31 -22.05 6.99
C SER A 334 11.01 -21.90 5.63
N ASN A 335 12.34 -22.04 5.57
CA ASN A 335 13.06 -22.10 4.30
C ASN A 335 12.72 -23.38 3.52
N ILE A 336 12.62 -24.52 4.22
CA ILE A 336 12.28 -25.82 3.64
C ILE A 336 10.83 -25.84 3.15
N SER A 337 9.90 -25.32 3.94
CA SER A 337 8.48 -25.23 3.56
C SER A 337 8.25 -24.29 2.37
N CYS A 338 9.08 -23.26 2.18
CA CYS A 338 9.07 -22.43 0.96
C CYS A 338 9.56 -23.19 -0.28
N ILE A 339 10.62 -24.00 -0.17
CA ILE A 339 11.12 -24.82 -1.30
C ILE A 339 10.06 -25.87 -1.70
N LEU A 340 9.54 -26.59 -0.71
CA LEU A 340 8.61 -27.72 -0.89
C LEU A 340 7.13 -27.29 -0.95
N ALA A 341 6.83 -25.99 -1.03
CA ALA A 341 5.48 -25.46 -1.09
C ALA A 341 4.67 -26.08 -2.25
N GLY A 342 3.49 -26.64 -1.94
CA GLY A 342 2.62 -27.29 -2.93
C GLY A 342 3.11 -28.67 -3.41
N SER A 343 3.86 -29.40 -2.58
CA SER A 343 4.24 -30.79 -2.88
C SER A 343 3.08 -31.79 -2.69
N GLY A 344 2.06 -31.42 -1.92
CA GLY A 344 0.88 -32.25 -1.65
C GLY A 344 1.25 -33.62 -1.08
N VAL A 345 0.64 -34.67 -1.62
CA VAL A 345 0.83 -36.07 -1.20
C VAL A 345 2.27 -36.59 -1.29
N ALA A 346 3.12 -35.96 -2.12
CA ALA A 346 4.53 -36.30 -2.27
C ALA A 346 5.47 -35.48 -1.36
N GLY A 347 4.91 -34.53 -0.60
CA GLY A 347 5.65 -33.72 0.39
C GLY A 347 6.51 -34.51 1.38
N PRO A 348 6.06 -35.66 1.93
CA PRO A 348 6.89 -36.48 2.83
C PRO A 348 8.16 -37.02 2.17
N GLN A 349 8.05 -37.55 0.96
CA GLN A 349 9.20 -38.05 0.20
C GLN A 349 10.13 -36.90 -0.20
N ALA A 350 9.57 -35.79 -0.71
CA ALA A 350 10.36 -34.63 -1.11
C ALA A 350 11.05 -33.96 0.09
N LEU A 351 10.48 -34.03 1.30
CA LEU A 351 11.14 -33.63 2.53
C LEU A 351 12.30 -34.57 2.88
N GLU A 352 12.11 -35.88 2.84
CA GLU A 352 13.17 -36.84 3.16
C GLU A 352 14.36 -36.71 2.19
N GLU A 353 14.09 -36.61 0.89
CA GLU A 353 15.12 -36.35 -0.14
C GLU A 353 15.83 -35.01 0.08
N LEU A 354 15.11 -33.95 0.49
CA LEU A 354 15.74 -32.66 0.80
C LEU A 354 16.64 -32.75 2.05
N LEU A 355 16.16 -33.36 3.13
CA LEU A 355 16.93 -33.53 4.37
C LEU A 355 18.25 -34.28 4.12
N GLN A 356 18.23 -35.33 3.28
CA GLN A 356 19.45 -36.06 2.90
C GLN A 356 20.47 -35.18 2.16
N LEU A 357 20.03 -34.19 1.37
CA LEU A 357 20.93 -33.22 0.72
C LEU A 357 21.44 -32.15 1.69
N LEU A 358 20.67 -31.81 2.74
CA LEU A 358 21.08 -30.83 3.75
C LEU A 358 22.10 -31.40 4.75
N GLU A 359 22.22 -32.72 4.91
CA GLU A 359 23.32 -33.37 5.64
C GLU A 359 24.68 -33.30 4.90
N SER A 360 24.77 -32.62 3.74
CA SER A 360 26.01 -32.47 2.97
C SER A 360 26.90 -31.30 3.44
N SER A 361 28.22 -31.52 3.48
CA SER A 361 29.20 -30.48 3.89
C SER A 361 29.31 -29.31 2.92
N SER A 362 28.73 -29.40 1.72
CA SER A 362 28.61 -28.26 0.81
C SER A 362 27.74 -27.14 1.39
N ILE A 363 26.72 -27.44 2.21
CA ILE A 363 25.90 -26.40 2.87
C ILE A 363 26.74 -25.59 3.88
N GLN A 364 27.61 -26.24 4.64
CA GLN A 364 28.50 -25.57 5.60
C GLN A 364 29.48 -24.64 4.90
N LYS A 365 30.13 -25.09 3.81
CA LYS A 365 31.01 -24.27 2.97
C LYS A 365 30.30 -23.07 2.33
N LEU A 366 29.03 -23.21 1.99
CA LEU A 366 28.24 -22.10 1.45
C LEU A 366 27.95 -21.04 2.53
N ASN A 367 27.68 -21.44 3.77
CA ASN A 367 27.61 -20.50 4.90
C ASN A 367 28.96 -19.80 5.15
N GLU A 368 30.10 -20.51 5.05
CA GLU A 368 31.45 -19.92 5.14
C GLU A 368 31.69 -18.86 4.03
N LEU A 369 31.14 -19.07 2.83
CA LEU A 369 31.14 -18.11 1.72
C LEU A 369 30.05 -17.02 1.83
N GLY A 370 29.35 -16.91 2.97
CA GLY A 370 28.28 -15.93 3.21
C GLY A 370 26.94 -16.24 2.50
N ILE A 371 26.82 -17.40 1.85
CA ILE A 371 25.65 -17.85 1.08
C ILE A 371 24.69 -18.58 2.03
N ARG A 372 23.92 -17.81 2.80
CA ARG A 372 22.93 -18.33 3.75
C ARG A 372 21.86 -19.16 3.04
N PHE A 373 21.35 -20.20 3.70
CA PHE A 373 20.30 -21.04 3.14
C PHE A 373 18.98 -20.30 2.83
N SER A 374 18.72 -19.15 3.47
CA SER A 374 17.59 -18.27 3.11
C SER A 374 17.71 -17.67 1.70
N ASN A 375 18.92 -17.45 1.19
CA ASN A 375 19.15 -17.03 -0.19
C ASN A 375 18.82 -18.17 -1.16
N ILE A 376 19.21 -19.40 -0.80
CA ILE A 376 18.95 -20.63 -1.57
C ILE A 376 17.44 -20.91 -1.66
N SER A 377 16.73 -20.86 -0.52
CA SER A 377 15.27 -21.06 -0.49
C SER A 377 14.50 -19.94 -1.17
N CYS A 378 15.01 -18.71 -1.21
CA CYS A 378 14.43 -17.61 -1.97
C CYS A 378 14.42 -17.90 -3.48
N ILE A 379 15.54 -18.41 -4.02
CA ILE A 379 15.66 -18.83 -5.43
C ILE A 379 14.74 -20.02 -5.72
N LEU A 380 14.78 -21.04 -4.86
CA LEU A 380 14.08 -22.32 -5.04
C LEU A 380 12.63 -22.32 -4.53
N ASN A 381 12.07 -21.16 -4.16
CA ASN A 381 10.71 -21.02 -3.64
C ASN A 381 9.68 -21.60 -4.63
N LYS A 382 8.72 -22.41 -4.12
CA LYS A 382 7.72 -23.16 -4.90
C LYS A 382 8.31 -24.13 -5.93
N SER A 383 9.43 -24.79 -5.61
CA SER A 383 9.92 -25.94 -6.38
C SER A 383 9.08 -27.21 -6.18
N GLY A 384 8.35 -27.29 -5.05
CA GLY A 384 7.48 -28.43 -4.71
C GLY A 384 8.26 -29.74 -4.70
N ILE A 385 7.66 -30.78 -5.31
CA ILE A 385 8.23 -32.13 -5.41
C ILE A 385 9.62 -32.20 -6.05
N ALA A 386 9.98 -31.20 -6.86
CA ALA A 386 11.28 -31.14 -7.54
C ALA A 386 12.31 -30.29 -6.77
N GLY A 387 11.97 -29.82 -5.56
CA GLY A 387 12.87 -29.09 -4.64
C GLY A 387 14.21 -29.79 -4.40
N PRO A 388 14.27 -31.09 -4.07
CA PRO A 388 15.52 -31.81 -3.87
C PRO A 388 16.42 -31.79 -5.12
N GLN A 389 15.86 -32.13 -6.29
CA GLN A 389 16.59 -32.14 -7.55
C GLN A 389 17.01 -30.73 -8.03
N ALA A 390 16.27 -29.69 -7.62
CA ALA A 390 16.62 -28.30 -7.89
C ALA A 390 17.72 -27.81 -6.94
N LEU A 391 17.70 -28.20 -5.66
CA LEU A 391 18.77 -27.94 -4.70
C LEU A 391 20.07 -28.63 -5.13
N GLU A 392 20.05 -29.93 -5.43
CA GLU A 392 21.22 -30.69 -5.87
C GLU A 392 21.92 -30.05 -7.08
N LYS A 393 21.14 -29.53 -8.03
CA LYS A 393 21.65 -28.79 -9.19
C LYS A 393 22.15 -27.40 -8.82
N LEU A 394 21.47 -26.68 -7.90
CA LEU A 394 21.90 -25.35 -7.47
C LEU A 394 23.24 -25.41 -6.72
N LEU A 395 23.42 -26.38 -5.83
CA LEU A 395 24.68 -26.57 -5.09
C LEU A 395 25.87 -26.75 -6.04
N LYS A 396 25.72 -27.57 -7.09
CA LYS A 396 26.75 -27.78 -8.13
C LYS A 396 27.10 -26.52 -8.94
N VAL A 397 26.19 -25.54 -9.01
CA VAL A 397 26.45 -24.23 -9.63
C VAL A 397 27.11 -23.27 -8.61
N LEU A 398 26.77 -23.38 -7.33
CA LEU A 398 27.32 -22.57 -6.24
C LEU A 398 28.74 -22.99 -5.83
N GLU A 399 29.14 -24.24 -6.10
CA GLU A 399 30.52 -24.74 -5.93
C GLU A 399 31.52 -24.15 -6.96
N SER A 400 31.07 -23.22 -7.82
CA SER A 400 31.94 -22.48 -8.75
C SER A 400 32.72 -21.35 -8.07
N SER A 401 34.02 -21.25 -8.34
CA SER A 401 34.87 -20.11 -7.92
C SER A 401 34.30 -18.75 -8.30
N ARG A 402 33.50 -18.71 -9.38
CA ARG A 402 32.88 -17.49 -9.89
C ARG A 402 32.01 -16.76 -8.86
N ILE A 403 31.43 -17.47 -7.88
CA ILE A 403 30.67 -16.83 -6.80
C ILE A 403 31.58 -16.02 -5.87
N GLN A 404 32.79 -16.51 -5.58
CA GLN A 404 33.78 -15.83 -4.77
C GLN A 404 34.33 -14.59 -5.50
N GLU A 405 34.71 -14.74 -6.78
CA GLU A 405 35.15 -13.64 -7.65
C GLU A 405 34.11 -12.50 -7.73
N LEU A 406 32.81 -12.84 -7.77
CA LEU A 406 31.73 -11.86 -7.78
C LEU A 406 31.60 -11.13 -6.44
N ASN A 407 31.83 -11.81 -5.31
CA ASN A 407 31.82 -11.19 -3.99
C ASN A 407 33.01 -10.21 -3.82
N GLU A 408 34.19 -10.54 -4.35
CA GLU A 408 35.35 -9.64 -4.43
C GLU A 408 35.06 -8.39 -5.30
N LEU A 409 34.20 -8.52 -6.31
CA LEU A 409 33.67 -7.40 -7.11
C LEU A 409 32.48 -6.66 -6.45
N GLY A 410 32.17 -6.93 -5.18
CA GLY A 410 31.08 -6.32 -4.43
C GLY A 410 29.67 -6.85 -4.75
N ILE A 411 29.56 -7.87 -5.60
CA ILE A 411 28.30 -8.48 -6.04
C ILE A 411 27.92 -9.59 -5.04
N ARG A 412 27.41 -9.17 -3.88
CA ARG A 412 26.95 -10.07 -2.81
C ARG A 412 25.87 -11.04 -3.32
N PHE A 413 25.92 -12.30 -2.89
CA PHE A 413 24.94 -13.32 -3.29
C PHE A 413 23.50 -13.00 -2.85
N SER A 414 23.29 -12.13 -1.85
CA SER A 414 21.97 -11.54 -1.54
C SER A 414 21.30 -10.94 -2.77
N ASN A 415 22.06 -10.15 -3.51
CA ASN A 415 21.59 -9.38 -4.66
C ASN A 415 21.19 -10.34 -5.80
N ILE A 416 22.00 -11.38 -6.01
CA ILE A 416 21.73 -12.50 -6.94
C ILE A 416 20.44 -13.23 -6.56
N SER A 417 20.25 -13.58 -5.27
CA SER A 417 19.03 -14.25 -4.82
C SER A 417 17.77 -13.37 -4.89
N CYS A 418 17.87 -12.05 -4.73
CA CYS A 418 16.73 -11.13 -4.91
C CYS A 418 16.28 -11.07 -6.37
N ILE A 419 17.21 -11.02 -7.33
CA ILE A 419 16.91 -11.06 -8.76
C ILE A 419 16.22 -12.38 -9.13
N LEU A 420 16.77 -13.50 -8.65
CA LEU A 420 16.31 -14.85 -8.97
C LEU A 420 15.20 -15.38 -8.04
N ALA A 421 14.64 -14.54 -7.17
CA ALA A 421 13.60 -14.91 -6.22
C ALA A 421 12.39 -15.54 -6.93
N GLY A 422 11.91 -16.68 -6.45
CA GLY A 422 10.77 -17.40 -7.04
C GLY A 422 11.07 -18.09 -8.38
N SER A 423 12.34 -18.34 -8.73
CA SER A 423 12.69 -19.13 -9.92
C SER A 423 12.31 -20.61 -9.82
N GLY A 424 12.12 -21.13 -8.60
CA GLY A 424 11.73 -22.50 -8.33
C GLY A 424 12.68 -23.51 -8.95
N THR A 425 12.13 -24.52 -9.63
CA THR A 425 12.87 -25.63 -10.26
C THR A 425 13.85 -25.18 -11.35
N ALA A 426 13.64 -24.00 -11.94
CA ALA A 426 14.51 -23.40 -12.95
C ALA A 426 15.61 -22.51 -12.35
N GLY A 427 15.64 -22.32 -11.02
CA GLY A 427 16.66 -21.55 -10.30
C GLY A 427 18.12 -21.85 -10.68
N PRO A 428 18.56 -23.11 -10.78
CA PRO A 428 19.92 -23.45 -11.20
C PRO A 428 20.27 -22.91 -12.60
N GLN A 429 19.38 -23.12 -13.57
CA GLN A 429 19.55 -22.66 -14.95
C GLN A 429 19.44 -21.14 -15.09
N ALA A 430 18.69 -20.49 -14.20
CA ALA A 430 18.63 -19.03 -14.12
C ALA A 430 19.91 -18.46 -13.51
N LEU A 431 20.50 -19.12 -12.49
CA LEU A 431 21.80 -18.74 -11.93
C LEU A 431 22.94 -18.89 -12.95
N GLU A 432 23.05 -20.05 -13.62
CA GLU A 432 24.06 -20.26 -14.69
C GLU A 432 24.03 -19.18 -15.78
N LYS A 433 22.83 -18.67 -16.11
CA LYS A 433 22.66 -17.58 -17.07
C LYS A 433 22.99 -16.22 -16.46
N LEU A 434 22.60 -15.98 -15.20
CA LEU A 434 22.88 -14.71 -14.52
C LEU A 434 24.38 -14.51 -14.34
N LEU A 435 25.12 -15.54 -13.92
CA LEU A 435 26.58 -15.47 -13.73
C LEU A 435 27.32 -15.01 -15.01
N LYS A 436 26.88 -15.47 -16.18
CA LYS A 436 27.41 -15.05 -17.49
C LYS A 436 27.07 -13.59 -17.84
N VAL A 437 25.90 -13.09 -17.44
CA VAL A 437 25.55 -11.67 -17.60
C VAL A 437 26.36 -10.81 -16.61
N LEU A 438 26.71 -11.34 -15.44
CA LEU A 438 27.57 -10.69 -14.44
C LEU A 438 29.06 -10.62 -14.84
N GLU A 439 29.47 -11.23 -15.97
CA GLU A 439 30.79 -11.03 -16.59
C GLU A 439 30.87 -9.73 -17.42
N SER A 440 29.75 -9.02 -17.61
CA SER A 440 29.69 -7.80 -18.42
C SER A 440 30.53 -6.64 -17.83
N SER A 441 31.46 -6.10 -18.62
CA SER A 441 32.24 -4.90 -18.28
C SER A 441 31.34 -3.72 -17.89
N ARG A 442 30.12 -3.66 -18.44
CA ARG A 442 29.17 -2.59 -18.18
C ARG A 442 28.79 -2.46 -16.70
N ILE A 443 28.83 -3.55 -15.93
CA ILE A 443 28.59 -3.51 -14.48
C ILE A 443 29.76 -2.81 -13.76
N GLN A 444 30.99 -3.07 -14.18
CA GLN A 444 32.18 -2.40 -13.63
C GLN A 444 32.24 -0.92 -14.05
N GLU A 445 31.82 -0.59 -15.27
CA GLU A 445 31.68 0.80 -15.74
C GLU A 445 30.64 1.58 -14.93
N LEU A 446 29.47 0.98 -14.67
CA LEU A 446 28.42 1.56 -13.84
C LEU A 446 28.91 1.76 -12.39
N ASN A 447 29.60 0.78 -11.81
CA ASN A 447 30.14 0.89 -10.46
C ASN A 447 31.21 2.00 -10.35
N LYS A 448 32.02 2.22 -11.40
CA LYS A 448 33.00 3.33 -11.48
C LYS A 448 32.37 4.72 -11.52
N ILE A 449 31.08 4.84 -11.85
CA ILE A 449 30.31 6.10 -11.79
C ILE A 449 29.31 6.12 -10.62
N GLY A 450 29.59 5.34 -9.56
CA GLY A 450 28.78 5.30 -8.34
C GLY A 450 27.53 4.41 -8.40
N ILE A 451 27.23 3.79 -9.54
CA ILE A 451 26.06 2.92 -9.69
C ILE A 451 26.40 1.50 -9.24
N GLN A 452 26.20 1.25 -7.94
CA GLN A 452 26.42 -0.05 -7.33
C GLN A 452 25.44 -1.13 -7.84
N PHE A 453 25.88 -2.39 -7.85
CA PHE A 453 25.04 -3.52 -8.26
C PHE A 453 23.85 -3.79 -7.32
N SER A 454 23.94 -3.38 -6.04
CA SER A 454 22.82 -3.33 -5.10
C SER A 454 21.60 -2.63 -5.73
N ASN A 455 21.79 -1.39 -6.17
CA ASN A 455 20.77 -0.53 -6.77
C ASN A 455 20.14 -1.17 -8.03
N ILE A 456 20.98 -1.79 -8.88
CA ILE A 456 20.55 -2.56 -10.06
C ILE A 456 19.70 -3.78 -9.65
N SER A 457 20.10 -4.49 -8.59
CA SER A 457 19.38 -5.68 -8.11
C SER A 457 18.03 -5.35 -7.45
N CYS A 458 17.90 -4.21 -6.77
CA CYS A 458 16.65 -3.75 -6.18
C CYS A 458 15.54 -3.61 -7.24
N ILE A 459 15.86 -2.96 -8.36
CA ILE A 459 14.95 -2.83 -9.51
C ILE A 459 14.49 -4.20 -10.02
N LEU A 460 15.44 -5.13 -10.15
CA LEU A 460 15.25 -6.47 -10.72
C LEU A 460 14.68 -7.50 -9.72
N THR A 461 14.38 -7.11 -8.48
CA THR A 461 13.88 -8.01 -7.44
C THR A 461 12.62 -8.73 -7.90
N GLY A 462 12.57 -10.06 -7.75
CA GLY A 462 11.44 -10.89 -8.17
C GLY A 462 11.32 -11.11 -9.68
N ALA A 463 12.35 -10.79 -10.48
CA ALA A 463 12.38 -11.15 -11.91
C ALA A 463 12.47 -12.67 -12.16
N GLY A 464 12.93 -13.45 -11.17
CA GLY A 464 12.96 -14.90 -11.20
C GLY A 464 13.75 -15.43 -12.40
N THR A 465 13.14 -16.36 -13.14
CA THR A 465 13.75 -16.99 -14.34
C THR A 465 14.03 -16.01 -15.48
N ALA A 466 13.36 -14.85 -15.51
CA ALA A 466 13.61 -13.78 -16.48
C ALA A 466 14.75 -12.84 -16.04
N GLY A 467 15.19 -12.90 -14.78
CA GLY A 467 16.24 -12.05 -14.19
C GLY A 467 17.51 -11.88 -15.04
N PRO A 468 18.10 -12.94 -15.63
CA PRO A 468 19.28 -12.82 -16.49
C PRO A 468 19.03 -11.92 -17.72
N GLN A 469 17.91 -12.15 -18.42
CA GLN A 469 17.55 -11.39 -19.62
C GLN A 469 17.10 -9.96 -19.27
N ALA A 470 16.45 -9.78 -18.12
CA ALA A 470 16.07 -8.47 -17.62
C ALA A 470 17.30 -7.63 -17.25
N LEU A 471 18.33 -8.22 -16.61
CA LEU A 471 19.60 -7.57 -16.34
C LEU A 471 20.34 -7.21 -17.64
N GLU A 472 20.47 -8.15 -18.58
CA GLU A 472 21.13 -7.93 -19.87
C GLU A 472 20.51 -6.73 -20.62
N LYS A 473 19.18 -6.70 -20.74
CA LYS A 473 18.45 -5.59 -21.35
C LYS A 473 18.53 -4.29 -20.55
N LEU A 474 18.58 -4.35 -19.22
CA LEU A 474 18.74 -3.17 -18.36
C LEU A 474 20.12 -2.52 -18.57
N LEU A 475 21.19 -3.32 -18.62
CA LEU A 475 22.55 -2.84 -18.89
C LEU A 475 22.67 -2.22 -20.30
N GLN A 476 21.93 -2.74 -21.29
CA GLN A 476 21.82 -2.16 -22.63
C GLN A 476 21.02 -0.84 -22.67
N LYS A 477 20.01 -0.68 -21.80
CA LYS A 477 19.16 0.52 -21.73
C LYS A 477 19.75 1.63 -20.85
N LEU A 478 20.59 1.31 -19.87
CA LEU A 478 21.39 2.26 -19.09
C LEU A 478 22.64 2.67 -19.87
N ASP A 479 22.44 3.19 -21.09
CA ASP A 479 23.50 3.71 -21.95
C ASP A 479 23.93 5.14 -21.55
N LYS A 480 24.86 5.73 -22.31
CA LYS A 480 25.32 7.11 -22.06
C LYS A 480 24.19 8.14 -22.19
N LYS A 481 23.22 7.95 -23.10
CA LYS A 481 22.10 8.88 -23.31
C LYS A 481 21.11 8.82 -22.15
N ALA A 482 20.79 7.62 -21.65
CA ALA A 482 19.96 7.42 -20.48
C ALA A 482 20.57 8.08 -19.24
N LEU A 483 21.87 7.87 -19.00
CA LEU A 483 22.58 8.50 -17.88
C LEU A 483 22.62 10.03 -18.00
N MET A 484 22.88 10.57 -19.20
CA MET A 484 22.82 12.01 -19.44
C MET A 484 21.41 12.60 -19.25
N LEU A 485 20.35 11.84 -19.53
CA LEU A 485 18.97 12.27 -19.26
C LEU A 485 18.68 12.31 -17.75
N LEU A 486 19.15 11.33 -16.97
CA LEU A 486 19.02 11.37 -15.51
C LEU A 486 19.79 12.55 -14.91
N GLN A 487 21.03 12.76 -15.36
CA GLN A 487 21.85 13.91 -14.95
C GLN A 487 21.23 15.26 -15.32
N LYS A 488 20.62 15.39 -16.51
CA LYS A 488 19.96 16.64 -16.97
C LYS A 488 18.83 17.10 -16.04
N TYR A 489 18.13 16.18 -15.37
CA TYR A 489 17.06 16.50 -14.43
C TYR A 489 17.46 16.22 -12.97
N GLU A 490 18.77 16.12 -12.70
CA GLU A 490 19.36 15.87 -11.36
C GLU A 490 18.79 14.63 -10.64
N ILE A 491 18.35 13.63 -11.41
CA ILE A 491 17.73 12.41 -10.88
C ILE A 491 18.81 11.54 -10.25
N ASN A 492 18.85 11.52 -8.92
CA ASN A 492 19.71 10.62 -8.16
C ASN A 492 19.37 9.16 -8.50
N PHE A 493 20.39 8.39 -8.89
CA PHE A 493 20.21 7.01 -9.34
C PHE A 493 19.69 6.07 -8.23
N SER A 494 19.97 6.38 -6.96
CA SER A 494 19.39 5.64 -5.82
C SER A 494 17.87 5.82 -5.75
N ASN A 495 17.38 7.05 -5.92
CA ASN A 495 15.96 7.37 -5.93
C ASN A 495 15.26 6.70 -7.11
N PHE A 496 15.87 6.78 -8.29
CA PHE A 496 15.43 6.08 -9.51
C PHE A 496 15.29 4.57 -9.27
N CYS A 497 16.28 3.94 -8.64
CA CYS A 497 16.24 2.51 -8.27
C CYS A 497 15.19 2.19 -7.20
N THR A 498 14.96 3.09 -6.24
CA THR A 498 14.00 2.89 -5.14
C THR A 498 12.56 3.00 -5.64
N ILE A 499 12.27 3.97 -6.50
CA ILE A 499 10.97 4.14 -7.16
C ILE A 499 10.71 2.99 -8.15
N LEU A 500 11.74 2.50 -8.86
CA LEU A 500 11.66 1.35 -9.77
C LEU A 500 11.87 -0.02 -9.10
N SER A 501 11.99 -0.07 -7.78
CA SER A 501 12.13 -1.31 -7.02
C SER A 501 10.95 -2.25 -7.31
N SER A 502 11.23 -3.55 -7.44
CA SER A 502 10.25 -4.58 -7.79
C SER A 502 9.57 -4.42 -9.18
N ALA A 503 10.15 -3.66 -10.11
CA ALA A 503 9.75 -3.70 -11.53
C ALA A 503 10.06 -5.07 -12.17
N GLY A 504 11.11 -5.75 -11.69
CA GLY A 504 11.42 -7.14 -12.01
C GLY A 504 11.56 -7.38 -13.51
N ALA A 505 10.85 -8.39 -14.03
CA ALA A 505 10.91 -8.77 -15.44
C ALA A 505 10.41 -7.69 -16.41
N LYS A 506 9.59 -6.72 -15.96
CA LYS A 506 9.04 -5.62 -16.78
C LYS A 506 9.95 -4.40 -16.88
N ILE A 507 11.15 -4.44 -16.28
CA ILE A 507 11.98 -3.23 -16.18
C ILE A 507 12.32 -2.61 -17.54
N THR A 508 12.57 -3.41 -18.59
CA THR A 508 12.95 -2.87 -19.91
C THR A 508 11.87 -1.99 -20.54
N GLU A 509 10.61 -2.36 -20.35
CA GLU A 509 9.43 -1.57 -20.76
C GLU A 509 9.33 -0.29 -19.90
N THR A 510 9.53 -0.45 -18.59
CA THR A 510 9.42 0.60 -17.57
C THR A 510 10.46 1.72 -17.76
N ILE A 511 11.77 1.41 -17.60
CA ILE A 511 12.74 1.58 -18.70
C ILE A 511 12.42 2.63 -19.76
N GLN A 512 12.04 2.08 -20.91
CA GLN A 512 11.79 2.81 -22.15
C GLN A 512 10.78 3.94 -21.96
N GLU A 513 9.65 3.69 -21.30
CA GLU A 513 8.60 4.71 -21.12
C GLU A 513 9.08 5.92 -20.30
N ILE A 514 9.88 5.75 -19.23
CA ILE A 514 10.34 6.91 -18.45
C ILE A 514 11.41 7.69 -19.19
N LEU A 515 12.29 7.03 -19.94
CA LEU A 515 13.26 7.72 -20.80
C LEU A 515 12.57 8.51 -21.92
N GLU A 516 11.41 8.05 -22.41
CA GLU A 516 10.56 8.81 -23.33
C GLU A 516 9.92 10.03 -22.64
N ILE A 517 9.32 9.88 -21.45
CA ILE A 517 8.78 11.00 -20.66
C ILE A 517 9.86 12.06 -20.34
N LEU A 518 11.08 11.63 -20.00
CA LEU A 518 12.20 12.53 -19.72
C LEU A 518 12.74 13.20 -21.01
N SER A 519 12.74 12.50 -22.15
CA SER A 519 13.19 13.04 -23.43
C SER A 519 12.24 14.10 -24.01
N ASP A 520 10.94 13.97 -23.75
CA ASP A 520 9.90 14.91 -24.19
C ASP A 520 10.15 16.32 -23.63
N GLN A 521 10.41 17.30 -24.50
CA GLN A 521 10.72 18.67 -24.05
C GLN A 521 9.49 19.50 -23.68
N GLN A 522 8.27 19.07 -24.03
CA GLN A 522 7.01 19.78 -23.78
C GLN A 522 6.42 19.51 -22.38
N LYS A 523 7.21 18.93 -21.46
CA LYS A 523 6.76 18.57 -20.10
C LYS A 523 7.62 19.23 -19.03
N ASN A 524 6.94 19.85 -18.06
CA ASN A 524 7.47 20.59 -16.91
C ASN A 524 8.79 19.99 -16.39
N LYS A 525 9.86 20.80 -16.44
CA LYS A 525 11.23 20.37 -16.07
C LYS A 525 11.37 20.15 -14.56
N ILE A 526 10.70 20.99 -13.76
CA ILE A 526 10.74 20.97 -12.29
C ILE A 526 9.99 19.72 -11.80
N GLY A 527 8.79 19.47 -12.32
CA GLY A 527 8.01 18.26 -12.01
C GLY A 527 8.75 16.95 -12.32
N LYS A 528 9.62 16.92 -13.35
CA LYS A 528 10.47 15.75 -13.64
C LYS A 528 11.53 15.48 -12.58
N LYS A 529 12.09 16.54 -11.99
CA LYS A 529 13.06 16.46 -10.89
C LYS A 529 12.34 16.07 -9.59
N GLN A 530 11.28 16.82 -9.23
CA GLN A 530 10.47 16.60 -8.02
C GLN A 530 9.92 15.17 -7.92
N PHE A 531 9.43 14.57 -9.01
CA PHE A 531 8.90 13.20 -9.00
C PHE A 531 9.92 12.16 -8.52
N PHE A 532 11.21 12.33 -8.86
CA PHE A 532 12.28 11.45 -8.38
C PHE A 532 12.96 11.94 -7.10
N GLN A 533 12.65 13.15 -6.60
CA GLN A 533 13.04 13.59 -5.26
C GLN A 533 12.07 13.09 -4.19
N ASN A 534 10.76 13.05 -4.47
CA ASN A 534 9.75 12.59 -3.51
C ASN A 534 9.69 11.04 -3.44
N ILE A 535 10.74 10.45 -2.85
CA ILE A 535 10.85 8.99 -2.69
C ILE A 535 9.70 8.46 -1.81
N ALA A 536 9.34 9.15 -0.73
CA ALA A 536 8.30 8.73 0.20
C ALA A 536 6.96 8.42 -0.52
N LYS A 537 6.52 9.30 -1.42
CA LYS A 537 5.25 9.16 -2.16
C LYS A 537 5.29 8.14 -3.31
N PHE A 538 6.48 7.77 -3.81
CA PHE A 538 6.61 6.99 -5.06
C PHE A 538 7.49 5.73 -4.97
N ALA A 539 8.11 5.43 -3.81
CA ALA A 539 8.93 4.23 -3.61
C ALA A 539 8.20 2.93 -3.99
N LYS A 540 8.93 1.96 -4.55
CA LYS A 540 8.41 0.62 -4.92
C LYS A 540 7.23 0.64 -5.93
N SER A 541 6.99 1.78 -6.60
CA SER A 541 6.03 1.88 -7.72
C SER A 541 6.34 0.90 -8.86
N GLY A 542 7.61 0.55 -9.06
CA GLY A 542 8.06 -0.54 -9.93
C GLY A 542 7.55 -0.38 -11.36
N SER A 543 6.81 -1.36 -11.86
CA SER A 543 6.24 -1.31 -13.23
C SER A 543 5.04 -0.37 -13.40
N LYS A 544 4.51 0.23 -12.33
CA LYS A 544 3.46 1.27 -12.41
C LYS A 544 4.01 2.68 -12.63
N THR A 545 5.30 2.91 -12.33
CA THR A 545 5.92 4.24 -12.32
C THR A 545 5.65 5.09 -13.58
N PRO A 546 5.68 4.58 -14.83
CA PRO A 546 5.42 5.42 -16.00
C PRO A 546 4.01 6.01 -16.03
N ALA A 547 2.99 5.29 -15.54
CA ALA A 547 1.62 5.77 -15.47
C ALA A 547 1.44 6.81 -14.36
N ILE A 548 2.05 6.57 -13.19
CA ILE A 548 2.02 7.51 -12.05
C ILE A 548 2.75 8.80 -12.41
N PHE A 549 3.93 8.69 -13.05
CA PHE A 549 4.73 9.84 -13.51
C PHE A 549 4.00 10.65 -14.59
N LYS A 550 3.31 9.98 -15.52
CA LYS A 550 2.41 10.64 -16.50
C LYS A 550 1.29 11.42 -15.78
N LYS A 551 0.59 10.83 -14.80
CA LYS A 551 -0.45 11.54 -14.03
C LYS A 551 0.12 12.75 -13.27
N PHE A 552 1.24 12.57 -12.57
CA PHE A 552 1.90 13.61 -11.78
C PHE A 552 2.34 14.82 -12.63
N LEU A 553 2.92 14.60 -13.80
CA LEU A 553 3.29 15.68 -14.71
C LEU A 553 2.08 16.39 -15.33
N SER A 554 0.94 15.71 -15.49
CA SER A 554 -0.31 16.32 -15.98
C SER A 554 -1.01 17.19 -14.93
N SER A 555 -0.85 16.89 -13.63
CA SER A 555 -1.33 17.75 -12.54
C SER A 555 -0.44 18.98 -12.29
N LEU A 556 0.69 19.12 -12.99
CA LEU A 556 1.65 20.23 -12.87
C LEU A 556 1.75 21.08 -14.16
N SER A 557 0.67 21.16 -14.93
CA SER A 557 0.62 21.89 -16.21
C SER A 557 -0.67 22.71 -16.39
N TYR A 558 -1.20 23.28 -15.31
CA TYR A 558 -2.35 24.21 -15.36
C TYR A 558 -1.96 25.68 -15.09
N ASP A 559 -0.92 25.93 -14.28
CA ASP A 559 -0.40 27.27 -14.00
C ASP A 559 0.84 27.61 -14.83
N ASP A 560 0.64 27.95 -16.12
CA ASP A 560 1.74 28.31 -17.03
C ASP A 560 1.29 29.35 -18.10
N THR A 561 0.49 30.35 -17.68
CA THR A 561 -0.05 31.41 -18.58
C THR A 561 0.24 32.86 -18.15
N THR A 562 1.00 33.07 -17.07
CA THR A 562 1.36 34.42 -16.57
C THR A 562 2.85 34.53 -16.21
N GLN A 563 3.70 34.76 -17.22
CA GLN A 563 4.89 35.66 -17.19
C GLN A 563 5.76 35.50 -18.46
N GLN A 564 5.50 36.29 -19.50
CA GLN A 564 6.46 36.57 -20.60
C GLN A 564 6.24 37.97 -21.22
N THR A 565 6.57 39.01 -20.46
CA THR A 565 6.91 40.39 -20.90
C THR A 565 7.75 40.98 -19.77
N GLU A 566 9.06 41.15 -19.96
CA GLU A 566 9.71 42.39 -20.44
C GLU A 566 9.94 43.40 -19.31
N GLU A 567 11.19 43.56 -18.89
CA GLU A 567 11.88 44.86 -18.94
C GLU A 567 13.42 44.64 -18.95
N ASP A 568 14.12 45.37 -19.83
CA ASP A 568 15.58 45.31 -20.03
C ASP A 568 16.03 46.66 -20.62
N THR A 569 16.80 47.47 -19.88
CA THR A 569 17.12 48.85 -20.27
C THR A 569 18.55 49.28 -19.93
N ASP A 570 19.37 49.47 -20.98
CA ASP A 570 20.42 50.50 -21.19
C ASP A 570 21.46 50.80 -20.07
N THR A 571 22.76 51.03 -20.34
CA THR A 571 23.24 52.02 -21.32
C THR A 571 24.72 51.87 -21.75
N THR A 572 24.99 52.09 -23.05
CA THR A 572 26.20 52.67 -23.72
C THR A 572 27.64 52.53 -23.14
N ASN A 573 28.57 52.03 -23.98
CA ASN A 573 29.65 52.80 -24.67
C ASN A 573 30.41 51.84 -25.64
N GLN A 574 30.66 52.09 -26.94
CA GLN A 574 31.36 53.19 -27.66
C GLN A 574 32.90 53.21 -27.43
N LEU A 575 33.81 53.27 -28.43
CA LEU A 575 33.73 53.33 -29.92
C LEU A 575 35.08 52.88 -30.56
N GLU A 576 35.04 52.36 -31.81
CA GLU A 576 36.04 52.54 -32.91
C GLU A 576 37.52 52.07 -32.77
N GLN A 577 38.34 51.86 -33.82
CA GLN A 577 38.20 52.01 -35.30
C GLN A 577 39.20 51.09 -36.07
N GLN A 578 38.82 50.60 -37.27
CA GLN A 578 39.64 50.30 -38.50
C GLN A 578 40.94 49.44 -38.47
N ASP A 579 41.46 48.89 -39.59
CA ASP A 579 40.90 48.20 -40.78
C ASP A 579 42.10 47.69 -41.64
N ASP A 580 42.10 46.43 -42.13
CA ASP A 580 42.84 46.01 -43.36
C ASP A 580 42.68 44.50 -43.74
N ASN A 581 41.91 44.25 -44.80
CA ASN A 581 42.16 43.28 -45.91
C ASN A 581 43.06 42.01 -45.71
N ILE A 582 42.48 40.79 -45.81
CA ILE A 582 42.67 39.78 -46.91
C ILE A 582 42.25 38.31 -46.56
N GLN A 583 41.55 37.67 -47.53
CA GLN A 583 41.33 36.22 -47.80
C GLN A 583 40.54 35.27 -46.85
N GLU A 584 39.27 35.04 -47.26
CA GLU A 584 38.58 33.75 -47.48
C GLU A 584 38.50 32.61 -46.43
N LEU A 585 37.25 32.43 -45.95
CA LEU A 585 36.50 31.17 -45.71
C LEU A 585 36.89 30.23 -44.54
N PRO A 586 35.92 29.43 -43.98
CA PRO A 586 34.44 29.51 -44.06
C PRO A 586 33.79 29.75 -42.66
N SER A 587 32.53 30.17 -42.51
CA SER A 587 31.34 29.27 -42.54
C SER A 587 30.02 29.97 -42.17
N THR A 588 28.90 29.24 -42.34
CA THR A 588 27.55 29.37 -41.71
C THR A 588 26.53 30.45 -42.13
N SER A 589 25.30 29.97 -42.42
CA SER A 589 23.97 30.63 -42.27
C SER A 589 23.66 31.90 -43.12
N THR A 590 22.40 32.30 -43.40
CA THR A 590 21.06 31.84 -42.95
C THR A 590 19.97 32.07 -44.04
N LYS A 591 18.80 31.41 -43.86
CA LYS A 591 17.41 31.87 -44.13
C LYS A 591 17.02 32.82 -45.31
N GLU A 592 16.00 32.35 -46.06
CA GLU A 592 14.71 33.03 -46.35
C GLU A 592 14.46 33.98 -47.56
N TYR A 593 13.15 33.99 -47.92
CA TYR A 593 12.31 34.90 -48.72
C TYR A 593 12.80 35.53 -50.05
N SER A 594 12.11 35.21 -51.15
CA SER A 594 10.96 36.04 -51.60
C SER A 594 10.14 35.45 -52.78
N THR A 595 8.91 35.05 -52.46
CA THR A 595 7.63 35.40 -53.12
C THR A 595 7.51 35.84 -54.61
N ASN A 596 6.61 35.14 -55.31
CA ASN A 596 5.42 35.63 -56.06
C ASN A 596 5.37 35.71 -57.60
N ILE A 597 4.10 35.73 -58.07
CA ILE A 597 3.57 36.00 -59.43
C ILE A 597 3.60 34.74 -60.36
N GLU A 598 2.50 34.27 -60.98
CA GLU A 598 1.18 34.88 -61.30
C GLU A 598 -0.07 33.95 -61.22
N MET A 599 -1.24 34.54 -61.48
CA MET A 599 -2.68 34.15 -61.43
C MET A 599 -3.08 32.83 -62.17
N MET A 600 -4.29 32.23 -62.05
CA MET A 600 -5.73 32.68 -61.98
C MET A 600 -6.62 31.57 -61.33
N GLU A 601 -7.89 31.68 -60.91
CA GLU A 601 -8.92 32.74 -60.65
C GLU A 601 -10.01 32.14 -59.69
N SER A 602 -10.73 32.88 -58.82
CA SER A 602 -12.06 33.57 -58.96
C SER A 602 -13.31 32.67 -59.14
N ALA A 603 -14.49 32.89 -58.51
CA ALA A 603 -14.99 33.84 -57.47
C ALA A 603 -16.18 33.14 -56.72
N ALA A 604 -16.49 33.25 -55.41
CA ALA A 604 -16.57 34.34 -54.40
C ALA A 604 -17.99 34.94 -54.21
N ILE A 605 -18.19 35.57 -53.02
CA ILE A 605 -19.41 36.23 -52.45
C ILE A 605 -20.40 35.22 -51.78
N SER A 606 -20.95 35.41 -50.56
CA SER A 606 -20.65 36.29 -49.39
C SER A 606 -21.41 35.81 -48.12
N SER A 607 -21.36 36.54 -46.99
CA SER A 607 -22.17 36.32 -45.76
C SER A 607 -22.80 37.62 -45.24
N SER A 608 -24.09 37.61 -44.85
CA SER A 608 -24.79 38.80 -44.30
C SER A 608 -26.00 38.52 -43.38
N ASP A 609 -26.68 37.38 -43.49
CA ASP A 609 -28.09 37.28 -43.06
C ASP A 609 -28.33 36.59 -41.69
N LEU A 610 -27.28 36.43 -40.85
CA LEU A 610 -27.39 35.65 -39.60
C LEU A 610 -27.83 36.48 -38.36
N GLU A 611 -27.97 37.79 -38.50
CA GLU A 611 -28.12 38.71 -37.37
C GLU A 611 -29.57 39.23 -37.14
N GLU A 612 -30.51 38.89 -38.03
CA GLU A 612 -31.89 39.41 -38.01
C GLU A 612 -32.94 38.44 -37.41
N VAL A 613 -32.56 37.19 -37.11
CA VAL A 613 -33.50 36.13 -36.67
C VAL A 613 -33.64 36.02 -35.13
N LEU A 614 -32.69 36.56 -34.36
CA LEU A 614 -32.60 36.35 -32.90
C LEU A 614 -33.27 37.44 -32.02
N LYS A 615 -34.26 38.20 -32.55
CA LYS A 615 -34.81 39.36 -31.81
C LYS A 615 -36.32 39.63 -31.89
N LEU A 616 -37.14 38.59 -32.03
CA LEU A 616 -38.58 38.63 -31.69
C LEU A 616 -39.02 37.21 -31.25
N VAL A 617 -38.74 36.79 -30.02
CA VAL A 617 -39.47 37.13 -28.78
C VAL A 617 -40.96 36.81 -28.89
N THR A 618 -41.31 35.67 -28.29
CA THR A 618 -42.48 35.46 -27.41
C THR A 618 -43.77 36.23 -27.72
N ASP A 619 -44.75 35.54 -28.31
CA ASP A 619 -46.12 35.56 -27.77
C ASP A 619 -46.99 34.40 -28.28
N VAL A 620 -48.12 34.16 -27.61
CA VAL A 620 -49.18 33.15 -27.88
C VAL A 620 -48.83 31.67 -27.59
N ILE A 621 -49.35 31.22 -26.43
CA ILE A 621 -49.35 29.84 -25.91
C ILE A 621 -50.54 29.02 -26.48
N SER A 622 -50.46 27.68 -26.38
CA SER A 622 -51.57 26.68 -26.24
C SER A 622 -51.83 25.72 -27.43
N GLN A 623 -51.44 24.45 -27.32
CA GLN A 623 -52.35 23.35 -26.90
C GLN A 623 -51.71 21.93 -26.88
N ASP A 624 -52.03 21.18 -25.82
CA ASP A 624 -52.27 19.72 -25.71
C ASP A 624 -51.31 18.66 -26.30
N SER A 625 -50.41 18.20 -25.43
CA SER A 625 -50.23 16.79 -24.99
C SER A 625 -50.20 15.62 -26.00
N GLY A 626 -49.15 14.80 -25.96
CA GLY A 626 -49.12 13.51 -26.68
C GLY A 626 -47.88 12.61 -26.55
N SER A 627 -47.68 11.97 -25.39
CA SER A 627 -46.94 10.70 -25.17
C SER A 627 -45.57 10.43 -25.86
N SER A 628 -44.54 10.24 -25.02
CA SER A 628 -43.44 9.27 -25.18
C SER A 628 -42.60 9.23 -26.47
N SER A 629 -41.37 9.76 -26.42
CA SER A 629 -40.14 8.94 -26.55
C SER A 629 -38.87 9.79 -26.43
N SER A 630 -37.85 9.30 -25.70
CA SER A 630 -36.49 9.85 -25.72
C SER A 630 -35.58 8.92 -26.54
N THR A 631 -35.28 9.32 -27.77
CA THR A 631 -34.16 8.75 -28.54
C THR A 631 -32.90 9.52 -28.19
N THR A 632 -31.77 8.83 -27.99
CA THR A 632 -30.50 9.46 -27.61
C THR A 632 -29.96 10.39 -28.71
N VAL A 633 -29.68 11.64 -28.34
CA VAL A 633 -28.86 12.58 -29.12
C VAL A 633 -27.80 13.18 -28.20
N ASN A 634 -26.55 13.19 -28.62
CA ASN A 634 -25.46 13.83 -27.88
C ASN A 634 -25.61 15.36 -27.94
N ILE A 635 -25.62 16.01 -26.78
CA ILE A 635 -25.26 17.42 -26.63
C ILE A 635 -24.27 17.50 -25.46
N SER A 636 -23.14 18.15 -25.66
CA SER A 636 -22.23 18.49 -24.56
C SER A 636 -22.81 19.69 -23.81
N PRO A 637 -22.96 19.65 -22.47
CA PRO A 637 -23.28 20.85 -21.70
C PRO A 637 -22.11 21.83 -21.84
N ASN A 638 -22.37 23.02 -22.38
CA ASN A 638 -21.44 24.14 -22.22
C ASN A 638 -21.78 24.84 -20.90
N ILE A 639 -20.76 25.23 -20.14
CA ILE A 639 -20.92 25.61 -18.74
C ILE A 639 -21.44 27.04 -18.64
N TYR A 640 -22.65 27.22 -18.10
CA TYR A 640 -23.13 28.32 -17.23
C TYR A 640 -24.65 28.19 -17.10
N MET A 641 -25.10 27.54 -16.02
CA MET A 641 -26.49 27.57 -15.54
C MET A 641 -26.48 27.91 -14.04
N ALA A 642 -27.53 28.55 -13.54
CA ALA A 642 -27.66 28.81 -12.11
C ALA A 642 -27.93 27.50 -11.34
N GLU A 643 -27.48 27.44 -10.09
CA GLU A 643 -27.62 26.26 -9.23
C GLU A 643 -29.09 25.84 -9.07
N ASP A 644 -29.99 26.81 -8.90
CA ASP A 644 -31.44 26.60 -8.84
C ASP A 644 -32.01 25.91 -10.11
N GLU A 645 -31.56 26.32 -11.31
CA GLU A 645 -32.01 25.71 -12.58
C GLU A 645 -31.45 24.30 -12.79
N TYR A 646 -30.28 23.99 -12.21
CA TYR A 646 -29.71 22.64 -12.23
C TYR A 646 -30.55 21.70 -11.37
N ILE A 647 -30.88 22.11 -10.15
CA ILE A 647 -31.59 21.30 -9.15
C ILE A 647 -33.00 20.94 -9.61
N ASP A 648 -33.77 21.89 -10.16
CA ASP A 648 -35.15 21.63 -10.58
C ASP A 648 -35.25 20.63 -11.76
N SER A 649 -34.16 20.41 -12.49
CA SER A 649 -34.10 19.39 -13.55
C SER A 649 -34.04 17.94 -13.03
N ILE A 650 -33.71 17.73 -11.74
CA ILE A 650 -33.34 16.43 -11.15
C ILE A 650 -34.52 15.77 -10.41
N ILE A 651 -35.54 16.54 -10.04
CA ILE A 651 -36.63 16.16 -9.11
C ILE A 651 -37.57 15.04 -9.60
N PRO A 652 -37.92 14.87 -10.90
CA PRO A 652 -38.99 13.95 -11.34
C PRO A 652 -38.85 12.47 -10.93
N ASP A 653 -37.63 11.99 -10.66
CA ASP A 653 -37.37 10.60 -10.25
C ASP A 653 -37.60 10.35 -8.75
N LEU A 654 -37.58 11.39 -7.90
CA LEU A 654 -37.74 11.25 -6.44
C LEU A 654 -39.21 11.26 -6.01
N GLU A 655 -40.06 12.08 -6.65
CA GLU A 655 -41.51 12.07 -6.39
C GLU A 655 -42.17 10.72 -6.74
N GLN A 656 -41.62 9.96 -7.70
CA GLN A 656 -42.10 8.60 -7.99
C GLN A 656 -41.77 7.57 -6.89
N GLN A 657 -40.76 7.83 -6.05
CA GLN A 657 -40.43 6.92 -4.95
C GLN A 657 -41.24 7.24 -3.69
N SER A 658 -41.57 8.51 -3.43
CA SER A 658 -42.44 8.90 -2.32
C SER A 658 -43.91 8.50 -2.53
N SER A 659 -44.37 8.32 -3.77
CA SER A 659 -45.78 8.01 -4.09
C SER A 659 -46.33 6.70 -3.52
N ASN A 660 -45.51 5.87 -2.86
CA ASN A 660 -45.94 4.66 -2.14
C ASN A 660 -46.20 4.89 -0.63
N ILE A 661 -45.97 6.09 -0.10
CA ILE A 661 -46.15 6.43 1.33
C ILE A 661 -46.99 7.72 1.44
N LEU A 662 -48.31 7.60 1.29
CA LEU A 662 -49.27 8.70 1.47
C LEU A 662 -50.61 8.16 1.97
N SER A 663 -50.89 8.22 3.29
CA SER A 663 -52.23 7.93 3.87
C SER A 663 -52.43 8.29 5.36
N ASP A 664 -51.83 9.36 5.92
CA ASP A 664 -52.47 10.03 7.08
C ASP A 664 -52.04 11.51 7.25
N PRO A 665 -52.94 12.48 7.53
CA PRO A 665 -52.58 13.90 7.74
C PRO A 665 -51.73 14.22 9.00
N GLY A 666 -51.02 13.24 9.56
CA GLY A 666 -50.01 13.41 10.61
C GLY A 666 -48.55 13.31 10.11
N ASP A 667 -48.34 12.93 8.84
CA ASP A 667 -47.06 12.53 8.24
C ASP A 667 -45.85 13.40 8.66
N ASP A 668 -44.80 12.75 9.16
CA ASP A 668 -43.55 13.39 9.59
C ASP A 668 -42.86 14.15 8.44
N TYR A 669 -43.01 13.68 7.20
CA TYR A 669 -42.61 14.38 5.98
C TYR A 669 -43.17 15.81 5.92
N SER A 670 -44.47 15.97 6.15
CA SER A 670 -45.14 17.28 6.12
C SER A 670 -44.65 18.19 7.24
N ARG A 671 -44.19 17.64 8.36
CA ARG A 671 -43.60 18.41 9.46
C ARG A 671 -42.20 18.90 9.09
N ALA A 672 -41.32 17.99 8.66
CA ALA A 672 -39.94 18.30 8.27
C ALA A 672 -39.87 19.30 7.09
N TYR A 673 -40.79 19.21 6.12
CA TYR A 673 -40.88 20.15 5.00
C TYR A 673 -41.28 21.58 5.45
N ASN A 674 -42.27 21.69 6.33
CA ASN A 674 -42.71 22.99 6.89
C ASN A 674 -41.73 23.58 7.92
N GLU A 675 -40.84 22.76 8.49
CA GLU A 675 -39.70 23.25 9.27
C GLU A 675 -38.60 23.82 8.36
N CYS A 676 -38.11 23.07 7.36
CA CYS A 676 -37.02 23.55 6.49
C CYS A 676 -37.37 24.82 5.70
N THR A 677 -38.61 24.96 5.26
CA THR A 677 -39.09 26.18 4.56
C THR A 677 -39.13 27.42 5.47
N GLN A 678 -39.06 27.28 6.80
CA GLN A 678 -38.88 28.40 7.73
C GLN A 678 -37.40 28.79 7.95
N PHE A 679 -36.46 27.91 7.60
CA PHE A 679 -35.01 28.19 7.64
C PHE A 679 -34.46 28.80 6.33
N GLY A 680 -35.32 29.03 5.33
CA GLY A 680 -34.95 29.76 4.10
C GLY A 680 -34.28 28.93 3.00
N LEU A 681 -34.24 27.59 3.14
CA LEU A 681 -33.76 26.70 2.08
C LEU A 681 -34.74 26.65 0.90
N ASN A 682 -34.21 26.53 -0.33
CA ASN A 682 -35.03 26.41 -1.54
C ASN A 682 -35.90 25.14 -1.50
N HIS A 683 -37.10 25.18 -2.11
CA HIS A 683 -38.14 24.15 -2.03
C HIS A 683 -37.61 22.74 -2.34
N SER A 684 -36.72 22.63 -3.31
CA SER A 684 -36.14 21.39 -3.80
C SER A 684 -35.23 20.72 -2.76
N TYR A 685 -34.48 21.50 -1.97
CA TYR A 685 -33.74 21.00 -0.80
C TYR A 685 -34.67 20.63 0.36
N ALA A 686 -35.74 21.40 0.61
CA ALA A 686 -36.73 21.07 1.63
C ALA A 686 -37.45 19.72 1.34
N SER A 687 -37.71 19.41 0.07
CA SER A 687 -38.25 18.12 -0.37
C SER A 687 -37.29 16.95 -0.12
N ILE A 688 -36.00 17.12 -0.39
CA ILE A 688 -34.95 16.11 -0.12
C ILE A 688 -34.83 15.88 1.39
N TYR A 689 -34.72 16.96 2.17
CA TYR A 689 -34.66 16.90 3.64
C TYR A 689 -35.84 16.13 4.23
N ALA A 690 -37.07 16.50 3.86
CA ALA A 690 -38.28 15.86 4.34
C ALA A 690 -38.35 14.36 3.97
N SER A 691 -37.88 14.00 2.77
CA SER A 691 -37.79 12.60 2.33
C SER A 691 -36.84 11.80 3.20
N ILE A 692 -35.62 12.31 3.42
CA ILE A 692 -34.57 11.64 4.20
C ILE A 692 -35.03 11.48 5.66
N VAL A 693 -35.51 12.56 6.29
CA VAL A 693 -35.98 12.54 7.69
C VAL A 693 -37.11 11.53 7.88
N SER A 694 -38.13 11.58 7.01
CA SER A 694 -39.27 10.66 7.10
C SER A 694 -38.87 9.19 6.88
N GLN A 695 -37.94 8.92 5.97
CA GLN A 695 -37.42 7.56 5.75
C GLN A 695 -36.60 7.06 6.95
N HIS A 696 -35.74 7.88 7.53
CA HIS A 696 -34.89 7.47 8.65
C HIS A 696 -35.71 7.24 9.92
N MET A 697 -36.68 8.10 10.21
CA MET A 697 -37.65 7.89 11.30
C MET A 697 -38.47 6.61 11.11
N ALA A 698 -38.90 6.30 9.88
CA ALA A 698 -39.61 5.04 9.57
C ALA A 698 -38.75 3.77 9.79
N HIS A 699 -37.41 3.89 9.76
CA HIS A 699 -36.48 2.81 10.11
C HIS A 699 -36.08 2.80 11.60
N GLY A 700 -36.70 3.64 12.44
CA GLY A 700 -36.48 3.67 13.89
C GLY A 700 -35.32 4.53 14.37
N ILE A 701 -34.73 5.35 13.49
CA ILE A 701 -33.69 6.32 13.84
C ILE A 701 -34.32 7.52 14.56
N THR A 702 -33.63 8.10 15.55
CA THR A 702 -34.18 9.25 16.30
C THR A 702 -34.40 10.46 15.39
N GLU A 703 -35.43 11.27 15.67
CA GLU A 703 -35.71 12.50 14.92
C GLU A 703 -34.49 13.43 14.85
N HIS A 704 -33.72 13.55 15.94
CA HIS A 704 -32.49 14.34 15.98
C HIS A 704 -31.42 13.80 15.01
N SER A 705 -31.14 12.49 15.06
CA SER A 705 -30.16 11.84 14.17
C SER A 705 -30.59 11.89 12.71
N ALA A 706 -31.89 11.70 12.43
CA ALA A 706 -32.46 11.78 11.09
C ALA A 706 -32.36 13.20 10.49
N LYS A 707 -32.62 14.24 11.30
CA LYS A 707 -32.47 15.64 10.91
C LYS A 707 -31.01 16.04 10.70
N PHE A 708 -30.10 15.56 11.55
CA PHE A 708 -28.66 15.78 11.40
C PHE A 708 -28.10 15.14 10.12
N PHE A 709 -28.38 13.85 9.87
CA PHE A 709 -27.97 13.17 8.63
C PHE A 709 -28.50 13.89 7.38
N ALA A 710 -29.77 14.32 7.40
CA ALA A 710 -30.38 15.05 6.29
C ALA A 710 -29.76 16.44 6.05
N GLN A 711 -29.29 17.14 7.10
CA GLN A 711 -28.50 18.37 6.97
C GLN A 711 -27.13 18.10 6.35
N SER A 712 -26.38 17.14 6.90
CA SER A 712 -25.06 16.74 6.39
C SER A 712 -25.13 16.27 4.93
N TYR A 713 -26.18 15.55 4.54
CA TYR A 713 -26.39 15.12 3.15
C TYR A 713 -26.53 16.33 2.21
N ILE A 714 -27.31 17.34 2.59
CA ILE A 714 -27.53 18.55 1.78
C ILE A 714 -26.24 19.39 1.67
N GLU A 715 -25.48 19.52 2.76
CA GLU A 715 -24.17 20.18 2.77
C GLU A 715 -23.19 19.47 1.82
N GLY A 716 -23.02 18.16 1.95
CA GLY A 716 -22.14 17.36 1.10
C GLY A 716 -22.57 17.34 -0.36
N PHE A 717 -23.88 17.33 -0.64
CA PHE A 717 -24.42 17.36 -2.00
C PHE A 717 -24.07 18.66 -2.72
N SER A 718 -24.29 19.80 -2.05
CA SER A 718 -24.02 21.13 -2.58
C SER A 718 -22.52 21.34 -2.78
N TRP A 719 -21.71 21.02 -1.76
CA TRP A 719 -20.24 21.11 -1.86
C TRP A 719 -19.68 20.27 -3.01
N SER A 720 -20.26 19.10 -3.30
CA SER A 720 -19.83 18.25 -4.42
C SER A 720 -20.23 18.79 -5.79
N ILE A 721 -21.35 19.51 -5.89
CA ILE A 721 -21.77 20.21 -7.12
C ILE A 721 -20.84 21.40 -7.38
N GLU A 722 -20.62 22.26 -6.38
CA GLU A 722 -19.72 23.41 -6.44
C GLU A 722 -18.29 23.03 -6.87
N ASN A 723 -17.69 22.06 -6.17
CA ASN A 723 -16.23 21.85 -6.21
C ASN A 723 -15.77 20.78 -7.20
N HIS A 724 -16.60 19.79 -7.56
CA HIS A 724 -16.14 18.65 -8.38
C HIS A 724 -16.59 18.66 -9.85
N GLN A 725 -17.78 19.16 -10.16
CA GLN A 725 -18.39 19.08 -11.50
C GLN A 725 -18.46 17.64 -12.11
N LYS A 726 -18.38 16.59 -11.26
CA LYS A 726 -18.35 15.16 -11.67
C LYS A 726 -19.74 14.55 -11.97
N GLY A 727 -20.82 15.34 -11.89
CA GLY A 727 -22.20 14.97 -12.23
C GLY A 727 -22.99 14.23 -11.13
N ASP A 728 -24.31 14.12 -11.31
CA ASP A 728 -25.28 13.76 -10.25
C ASP A 728 -24.96 12.47 -9.50
N CYS A 729 -24.49 11.44 -10.21
CA CYS A 729 -24.16 10.17 -9.57
C CYS A 729 -22.91 10.25 -8.69
N HIS A 730 -21.98 11.17 -8.95
CA HIS A 730 -20.88 11.45 -8.03
C HIS A 730 -21.40 12.25 -6.83
N ALA A 731 -22.16 13.34 -7.07
CA ALA A 731 -22.69 14.19 -6.01
C ALA A 731 -23.55 13.42 -4.98
N ARG A 732 -24.42 12.49 -5.45
CA ARG A 732 -25.23 11.65 -4.54
C ARG A 732 -24.40 10.69 -3.69
N ASN A 733 -23.43 9.97 -4.28
CA ASN A 733 -22.55 9.05 -3.52
C ASN A 733 -21.64 9.81 -2.54
N TYR A 734 -21.20 11.02 -2.92
CA TYR A 734 -20.42 11.90 -2.06
C TYR A 734 -21.26 12.37 -0.86
N ALA A 735 -22.48 12.86 -1.11
CA ALA A 735 -23.41 13.31 -0.07
C ALA A 735 -23.76 12.21 0.95
N GLU A 736 -24.01 10.99 0.46
CA GLU A 736 -24.32 9.81 1.27
C GLU A 736 -23.14 9.43 2.18
N ALA A 737 -21.93 9.33 1.62
CA ALA A 737 -20.71 9.02 2.38
C ALA A 737 -20.31 10.14 3.37
N TYR A 738 -20.51 11.41 3.01
CA TYR A 738 -20.24 12.55 3.88
C TYR A 738 -21.18 12.56 5.10
N ALA A 739 -22.47 12.31 4.87
CA ALA A 739 -23.49 12.22 5.92
C ALA A 739 -23.31 11.00 6.83
N ASP A 740 -22.93 9.84 6.28
CA ASP A 740 -22.55 8.64 7.05
C ASP A 740 -21.34 8.93 7.98
N CYS A 741 -20.26 9.54 7.44
CA CYS A 741 -19.08 9.86 8.23
C CYS A 741 -19.37 10.86 9.36
N LEU A 742 -20.06 11.97 9.07
CA LEU A 742 -20.45 12.94 10.10
C LEU A 742 -21.37 12.30 11.16
N SER A 743 -22.31 11.44 10.75
CA SER A 743 -23.23 10.75 11.67
C SER A 743 -22.55 9.67 12.51
N SER A 744 -21.37 9.19 12.10
CA SER A 744 -20.49 8.34 12.91
C SER A 744 -19.50 9.12 13.80
N GLY A 745 -19.59 10.45 13.85
CA GLY A 745 -18.79 11.31 14.73
C GLY A 745 -17.39 11.66 14.21
N LYS A 746 -17.11 11.49 12.91
CA LYS A 746 -15.83 11.88 12.30
C LYS A 746 -15.77 13.40 12.06
N LYS A 747 -14.55 13.99 12.11
CA LYS A 747 -14.30 15.40 11.74
C LYS A 747 -14.76 15.69 10.29
N PRO A 748 -15.24 16.92 9.97
CA PRO A 748 -15.65 17.28 8.61
C PRO A 748 -14.58 17.06 7.54
N GLU A 749 -13.31 17.38 7.79
CA GLU A 749 -12.25 17.20 6.78
C GLU A 749 -12.01 15.71 6.45
N TYR A 750 -12.05 14.84 7.46
CA TYR A 750 -12.00 13.39 7.28
C TYR A 750 -13.18 12.92 6.44
N ALA A 751 -14.39 13.39 6.77
CA ALA A 751 -15.61 13.07 6.03
C ALA A 751 -15.53 13.51 4.56
N LYS A 752 -14.93 14.68 4.26
CA LYS A 752 -14.73 15.15 2.87
C LYS A 752 -13.77 14.26 2.09
N ASN A 753 -12.61 13.95 2.67
CA ASN A 753 -11.60 13.08 2.03
C ASN A 753 -12.14 11.66 1.80
N TYR A 754 -12.83 11.10 2.80
CA TYR A 754 -13.50 9.80 2.67
C TYR A 754 -14.57 9.82 1.58
N ALA A 755 -15.44 10.84 1.57
CA ALA A 755 -16.50 10.97 0.59
C ALA A 755 -15.98 11.14 -0.85
N GLU A 756 -14.87 11.87 -1.07
CA GLU A 756 -14.27 11.95 -2.41
C GLU A 756 -13.68 10.61 -2.84
N LEU A 757 -12.88 9.97 -1.98
CA LEU A 757 -12.28 8.65 -2.26
C LEU A 757 -13.34 7.57 -2.53
N PHE A 758 -14.44 7.60 -1.77
CA PHE A 758 -15.58 6.71 -1.95
C PHE A 758 -16.31 6.99 -3.28
N ALA A 759 -16.68 8.24 -3.55
CA ALA A 759 -17.43 8.63 -4.74
C ALA A 759 -16.61 8.41 -6.04
N ASP A 760 -15.30 8.70 -6.06
CA ASP A 760 -14.40 8.38 -7.18
C ASP A 760 -14.24 6.86 -7.35
N ALA A 761 -14.17 6.10 -6.26
CA ALA A 761 -14.13 4.64 -6.33
C ALA A 761 -15.43 4.09 -6.95
N ILE A 762 -16.61 4.50 -6.48
CA ILE A 762 -17.90 4.11 -7.06
C ILE A 762 -17.98 4.52 -8.54
N ALA A 763 -17.63 5.76 -8.88
CA ALA A 763 -17.63 6.27 -10.26
C ALA A 763 -16.67 5.50 -11.18
N SER A 764 -15.55 5.00 -10.66
CA SER A 764 -14.62 4.11 -11.39
C SER A 764 -15.13 2.66 -11.56
N GLY A 765 -16.36 2.37 -11.11
CA GLY A 765 -17.02 1.07 -11.26
C GLY A 765 -16.59 0.03 -10.22
N LYS A 766 -16.28 0.46 -8.99
CA LYS A 766 -16.01 -0.45 -7.86
C LYS A 766 -17.30 -0.91 -7.18
N GLU A 767 -17.17 -1.98 -6.42
CA GLU A 767 -18.19 -2.49 -5.51
C GLU A 767 -18.17 -1.66 -4.21
N PRO A 768 -19.33 -1.33 -3.57
CA PRO A 768 -19.37 -0.44 -2.41
C PRO A 768 -18.48 -0.87 -1.25
N ASP A 769 -18.37 -2.17 -0.95
CA ASP A 769 -17.48 -2.66 0.11
C ASP A 769 -15.99 -2.46 -0.23
N TYR A 770 -15.61 -2.46 -1.51
CA TYR A 770 -14.26 -2.08 -1.92
C TYR A 770 -14.06 -0.56 -1.87
N ALA A 771 -15.07 0.23 -2.28
CA ALA A 771 -15.02 1.69 -2.21
C ALA A 771 -14.90 2.17 -0.76
N ARG A 772 -15.68 1.57 0.15
CA ARG A 772 -15.68 1.77 1.60
C ARG A 772 -14.31 1.49 2.20
N ASN A 773 -13.84 0.24 2.11
CA ASN A 773 -12.53 -0.13 2.63
C ASN A 773 -11.39 0.68 2.00
N TYR A 774 -11.47 1.04 0.71
CA TYR A 774 -10.48 1.89 0.06
C TYR A 774 -10.50 3.32 0.59
N ALA A 775 -11.68 3.89 0.84
CA ALA A 775 -11.84 5.21 1.44
C ALA A 775 -11.37 5.21 2.91
N GLU A 776 -11.72 4.20 3.72
CA GLU A 776 -11.16 4.00 5.07
C GLU A 776 -9.62 3.88 5.03
N ASP A 777 -9.08 2.86 4.33
CA ASP A 777 -7.63 2.58 4.25
C ASP A 777 -6.78 3.81 3.82
N ASN A 778 -7.37 4.75 3.07
CA ASN A 778 -6.65 5.91 2.50
C ASN A 778 -7.00 7.23 3.20
N ALA A 779 -8.20 7.39 3.76
CA ALA A 779 -8.54 8.54 4.61
C ALA A 779 -7.84 8.42 5.97
N ASP A 780 -7.84 7.24 6.59
CA ASP A 780 -7.09 6.98 7.83
C ASP A 780 -5.59 7.23 7.61
N PHE A 781 -5.03 6.81 6.46
CA PHE A 781 -3.64 7.10 6.09
C PHE A 781 -3.35 8.58 5.82
N MET A 782 -4.36 9.39 5.48
CA MET A 782 -4.24 10.84 5.29
C MET A 782 -4.50 11.64 6.58
N PHE A 783 -5.06 11.03 7.62
CA PHE A 783 -5.42 11.66 8.90
C PHE A 783 -4.66 11.08 10.11
N PHE A 784 -3.43 10.61 9.89
CA PHE A 784 -2.57 10.09 10.97
C PHE A 784 -1.93 11.18 11.86
N GLU A 785 -2.26 12.45 11.61
CA GLU A 785 -2.04 13.57 12.53
C GLU A 785 -3.42 14.19 12.89
N GLU A 786 -3.61 14.55 14.15
CA GLU A 786 -4.82 15.13 14.75
C GLU A 786 -6.14 14.32 14.77
N SER A 787 -6.23 13.30 15.63
CA SER A 787 -7.52 12.95 16.25
C SER A 787 -7.39 12.63 17.74
N GLU A 788 -7.83 13.55 18.61
CA GLU A 788 -8.19 13.23 19.99
C GLU A 788 -9.34 12.21 19.98
N ALA A 789 -9.23 11.13 20.76
CA ALA A 789 -10.29 10.15 20.92
C ALA A 789 -10.57 9.89 22.41
N THR A 790 -11.85 9.86 22.77
CA THR A 790 -12.27 9.78 24.18
C THR A 790 -11.91 8.43 24.82
N GLN A 791 -11.36 8.48 26.04
CA GLN A 791 -10.76 7.35 26.79
C GLN A 791 -11.57 6.05 26.76
N GLU A 792 -12.90 6.12 26.83
CA GLU A 792 -13.77 4.94 26.94
C GLU A 792 -13.73 4.06 25.66
N HIS A 793 -13.65 4.67 24.47
CA HIS A 793 -13.53 3.90 23.22
C HIS A 793 -12.12 3.33 23.02
N ILE A 794 -11.09 4.04 23.50
CA ILE A 794 -9.70 3.57 23.51
C ILE A 794 -9.57 2.33 24.41
N LEU A 795 -10.19 2.32 25.59
CA LEU A 795 -10.09 1.19 26.53
C LEU A 795 -10.62 -0.13 25.94
N GLU A 796 -11.74 -0.11 25.22
CA GLU A 796 -12.25 -1.32 24.54
C GLU A 796 -11.36 -1.77 23.37
N GLN A 797 -10.86 -0.85 22.54
CA GLN A 797 -9.95 -1.22 21.46
C GLN A 797 -8.58 -1.71 21.97
N MET A 798 -8.03 -1.10 23.01
CA MET A 798 -6.78 -1.57 23.64
C MET A 798 -6.98 -2.91 24.35
N SER A 799 -8.14 -3.15 24.98
CA SER A 799 -8.48 -4.48 25.51
C SER A 799 -8.48 -5.56 24.42
N ALA A 800 -9.01 -5.26 23.23
CA ALA A 800 -8.95 -6.15 22.08
C ALA A 800 -7.52 -6.31 21.53
N ASN A 801 -6.75 -5.22 21.40
CA ASN A 801 -5.39 -5.24 20.84
C ASN A 801 -4.37 -5.94 21.74
N VAL A 802 -4.47 -5.80 23.07
CA VAL A 802 -3.65 -6.54 24.04
C VAL A 802 -3.81 -8.06 23.87
N ASN A 803 -5.01 -8.53 23.50
CA ASN A 803 -5.25 -9.95 23.17
C ASN A 803 -4.73 -10.36 21.77
N SER A 804 -4.33 -9.41 20.93
CA SER A 804 -3.83 -9.64 19.56
C SER A 804 -2.30 -9.66 19.44
N ILE A 805 -1.59 -8.99 20.35
CA ILE A 805 -0.13 -8.81 20.36
C ILE A 805 0.62 -10.02 20.95
N ILE A 806 -0.09 -10.85 21.71
CA ILE A 806 0.37 -12.09 22.37
C ILE A 806 1.27 -13.02 21.50
N PRO A 807 1.00 -13.27 20.20
CA PRO A 807 1.66 -14.35 19.43
C PRO A 807 3.18 -14.27 19.28
N ASP A 808 3.79 -13.08 19.33
CA ASP A 808 5.24 -12.92 19.12
C ASP A 808 6.04 -12.89 20.45
N LEU A 809 5.37 -12.76 21.61
CA LEU A 809 5.99 -12.87 22.94
C LEU A 809 5.76 -14.24 23.59
N GLU A 810 4.58 -14.87 23.40
CA GLU A 810 4.38 -16.27 23.79
C GLU A 810 5.36 -17.22 23.08
N GLN A 811 5.83 -16.86 21.88
CA GLN A 811 6.81 -17.65 21.14
C GLN A 811 8.21 -17.68 21.79
N GLN A 812 8.45 -16.94 22.88
CA GLN A 812 9.64 -17.09 23.73
C GLN A 812 9.36 -17.76 25.08
N SER A 813 8.18 -17.56 25.68
CA SER A 813 7.85 -18.15 26.98
C SER A 813 7.48 -19.64 26.91
N SER A 814 6.92 -20.12 25.79
CA SER A 814 6.42 -21.50 25.66
C SER A 814 7.51 -22.59 25.79
N ASN A 815 8.79 -22.22 25.74
CA ASN A 815 9.92 -23.16 25.84
C ASN A 815 10.48 -23.31 27.27
N ILE A 816 9.97 -22.55 28.26
CA ILE A 816 10.57 -22.44 29.60
C ILE A 816 9.54 -22.70 30.70
N LEU A 817 8.81 -23.81 30.57
CA LEU A 817 7.84 -24.32 31.56
C LEU A 817 7.99 -25.83 31.81
N SER A 818 9.15 -26.41 31.45
CA SER A 818 9.42 -27.85 31.59
C SER A 818 10.11 -28.24 32.90
N ASP A 819 10.76 -27.30 33.60
CA ASP A 819 11.30 -27.54 34.94
C ASP A 819 10.68 -26.54 35.94
N PRO A 820 9.93 -26.98 36.96
CA PRO A 820 9.33 -26.07 37.93
C PRO A 820 10.34 -25.27 38.79
N ASN A 821 11.64 -25.57 38.65
CA ASN A 821 12.77 -24.88 39.29
C ASN A 821 13.58 -23.99 38.32
N ASP A 822 13.19 -23.83 37.05
CA ASP A 822 13.87 -22.88 36.15
C ASP A 822 13.59 -21.41 36.53
N ASP A 823 14.54 -20.52 36.25
CA ASP A 823 14.52 -19.13 36.72
C ASP A 823 13.29 -18.36 36.22
N TYR A 824 12.82 -18.67 35.01
CA TYR A 824 11.57 -18.15 34.45
C TYR A 824 10.35 -18.63 35.26
N SER A 825 10.24 -19.94 35.51
CA SER A 825 9.17 -20.53 36.31
C SER A 825 9.17 -20.07 37.77
N ILE A 826 10.29 -19.61 38.31
CA ILE A 826 10.39 -18.98 39.63
C ILE A 826 9.91 -17.52 39.54
N ALA A 827 10.52 -16.72 38.65
CA ALA A 827 10.16 -15.31 38.47
C ALA A 827 8.68 -15.11 38.08
N TYR A 828 8.09 -15.99 37.27
CA TYR A 828 6.67 -15.96 36.92
C TYR A 828 5.76 -16.12 38.15
N LYS A 829 6.11 -17.04 39.06
CA LYS A 829 5.36 -17.25 40.32
C LYS A 829 5.50 -16.05 41.25
N GLU A 830 6.66 -15.39 41.26
CA GLU A 830 6.86 -14.13 41.99
C GLU A 830 6.05 -12.97 41.38
N GLY A 831 6.05 -12.82 40.05
CA GLY A 831 5.25 -11.81 39.35
C GLY A 831 3.76 -11.92 39.68
N MET A 832 3.21 -13.14 39.66
CA MET A 832 1.84 -13.41 40.11
C MET A 832 1.62 -13.14 41.61
N GLN A 833 2.65 -13.25 42.46
CA GLN A 833 2.57 -12.89 43.90
C GLN A 833 2.67 -11.39 44.15
N PHE A 834 3.33 -10.62 43.27
CA PHE A 834 3.28 -9.16 43.27
C PHE A 834 1.93 -8.59 42.76
N GLY A 835 0.97 -9.45 42.42
CA GLY A 835 -0.36 -9.06 41.96
C GLY A 835 -0.46 -8.72 40.47
N LEU A 836 0.61 -8.97 39.70
CA LEU A 836 0.60 -8.78 38.25
C LEU A 836 -0.39 -9.75 37.60
N ASN A 837 -1.05 -9.30 36.52
CA ASN A 837 -1.83 -10.20 35.67
C ASN A 837 -0.90 -11.14 34.87
N HIS A 838 -1.46 -12.19 34.25
CA HIS A 838 -0.67 -13.20 33.52
C HIS A 838 0.27 -12.62 32.45
N SER A 839 -0.11 -11.53 31.79
CA SER A 839 0.69 -10.86 30.76
C SER A 839 1.90 -10.16 31.39
N TYR A 840 1.68 -9.32 32.39
CA TYR A 840 2.75 -8.62 33.12
C TYR A 840 3.65 -9.59 33.90
N ALA A 841 3.11 -10.66 34.48
CA ALA A 841 3.91 -11.70 35.13
C ALA A 841 4.79 -12.47 34.13
N SER A 842 4.32 -12.67 32.89
CA SER A 842 5.12 -13.29 31.82
C SER A 842 6.25 -12.35 31.36
N ILE A 843 5.96 -11.06 31.17
CA ILE A 843 6.97 -10.04 30.83
C ILE A 843 8.03 -9.95 31.94
N TYR A 844 7.62 -9.88 33.21
CA TYR A 844 8.51 -9.91 34.38
C TYR A 844 9.44 -11.13 34.34
N ALA A 845 8.88 -12.33 34.15
CA ALA A 845 9.64 -13.57 34.09
C ALA A 845 10.62 -13.63 32.90
N SER A 846 10.21 -13.14 31.73
CA SER A 846 11.06 -13.06 30.53
C SER A 846 12.27 -12.17 30.80
N ILE A 847 12.05 -10.97 31.33
CA ILE A 847 13.11 -9.98 31.59
C ILE A 847 14.08 -10.52 32.65
N VAL A 848 13.57 -11.01 33.79
CA VAL A 848 14.41 -11.57 34.87
C VAL A 848 15.27 -12.73 34.36
N SER A 849 14.66 -13.71 33.68
CA SER A 849 15.38 -14.88 33.17
C SER A 849 16.42 -14.50 32.11
N GLN A 850 16.10 -13.58 31.19
CA GLN A 850 17.06 -13.09 30.19
C GLN A 850 18.22 -12.33 30.83
N HIS A 851 17.99 -11.48 31.83
CA HIS A 851 19.04 -10.71 32.49
C HIS A 851 19.97 -11.64 33.31
N MET A 852 19.40 -12.60 34.05
CA MET A 852 20.18 -13.63 34.77
C MET A 852 21.02 -14.49 33.80
N ALA A 853 20.49 -14.84 32.62
CA ALA A 853 21.24 -15.56 31.60
C ALA A 853 22.44 -14.78 31.02
N HIS A 854 22.41 -13.44 31.08
CA HIS A 854 23.53 -12.57 30.74
C HIS A 854 24.48 -12.28 31.94
N GLY A 855 24.28 -12.93 33.09
CA GLY A 855 25.13 -12.82 34.27
C GLY A 855 24.82 -11.63 35.18
N ILE A 856 23.71 -10.93 34.95
CA ILE A 856 23.21 -9.87 35.84
C ILE A 856 22.68 -10.51 37.12
N THR A 857 22.90 -9.86 38.27
CA THR A 857 22.47 -10.43 39.56
C THR A 857 20.94 -10.53 39.63
N GLU A 858 20.43 -11.59 40.27
CA GLU A 858 18.99 -11.81 40.47
C GLU A 858 18.28 -10.56 41.02
N HIS A 859 18.89 -9.84 41.96
CA HIS A 859 18.33 -8.63 42.53
C HIS A 859 18.22 -7.49 41.51
N SER A 860 19.27 -7.25 40.72
CA SER A 860 19.27 -6.24 39.64
C SER A 860 18.31 -6.60 38.51
N ALA A 861 18.24 -7.89 38.13
CA ALA A 861 17.34 -8.39 37.11
C ALA A 861 15.86 -8.21 37.51
N LYS A 862 15.52 -8.48 38.78
CA LYS A 862 14.17 -8.25 39.33
C LYS A 862 13.84 -6.76 39.45
N PHE A 863 14.81 -5.94 39.87
CA PHE A 863 14.63 -4.48 39.96
C PHE A 863 14.38 -3.83 38.59
N PHE A 864 15.17 -4.19 37.57
CA PHE A 864 14.97 -3.75 36.19
C PHE A 864 13.59 -4.21 35.65
N ALA A 865 13.21 -5.48 35.89
CA ALA A 865 11.93 -6.01 35.44
C ALA A 865 10.71 -5.36 36.13
N GLN A 866 10.82 -4.97 37.41
CA GLN A 866 9.79 -4.17 38.09
C GLN A 866 9.72 -2.75 37.51
N SER A 867 10.87 -2.09 37.35
CA SER A 867 10.98 -0.75 36.78
C SER A 867 10.39 -0.68 35.36
N TYR A 868 10.69 -1.67 34.51
CA TYR A 868 10.15 -1.77 33.16
C TYR A 868 8.61 -1.86 33.16
N ILE A 869 8.01 -2.66 34.04
CA ILE A 869 6.55 -2.80 34.12
C ILE A 869 5.88 -1.54 34.68
N GLU A 870 6.51 -0.87 35.64
CA GLU A 870 6.06 0.45 36.11
C GLU A 870 6.07 1.48 34.97
N GLY A 871 7.19 1.59 34.26
CA GLY A 871 7.34 2.52 33.13
C GLY A 871 6.38 2.24 31.98
N PHE A 872 6.20 0.96 31.62
CA PHE A 872 5.26 0.55 30.56
C PHE A 872 3.81 0.87 30.93
N SER A 873 3.43 0.62 32.19
CA SER A 873 2.08 0.93 32.68
C SER A 873 1.84 2.44 32.74
N TRP A 874 2.80 3.19 33.27
CA TRP A 874 2.72 4.65 33.38
C TRP A 874 2.67 5.33 32.01
N SER A 875 3.43 4.84 31.02
CA SER A 875 3.38 5.35 29.65
C SER A 875 1.99 5.18 29.01
N ILE A 876 1.41 3.98 29.15
CA ILE A 876 0.05 3.68 28.67
C ILE A 876 -1.01 4.55 29.37
N GLU A 877 -0.87 4.77 30.68
CA GLU A 877 -1.81 5.58 31.47
C GLU A 877 -1.77 7.08 31.13
N ASN A 878 -0.62 7.63 30.73
CA ASN A 878 -0.42 9.09 30.67
C ASN A 878 -0.20 9.67 29.26
N HIS A 879 0.42 8.95 28.30
CA HIS A 879 0.95 9.59 27.07
C HIS A 879 0.12 9.38 25.81
N GLN A 880 -0.77 8.39 25.76
CA GLN A 880 -1.61 8.03 24.59
C GLN A 880 -0.86 7.74 23.26
N LYS A 881 0.47 7.78 23.26
CA LYS A 881 1.36 7.40 22.14
C LYS A 881 1.42 5.86 22.05
N GLY A 882 1.26 5.31 20.85
CA GLY A 882 1.02 3.87 20.63
C GLY A 882 2.19 2.93 21.00
N ASP A 883 1.91 1.61 21.05
CA ASP A 883 2.71 0.51 21.65
C ASP A 883 4.25 0.60 21.54
N CYS A 884 4.79 1.08 20.41
CA CYS A 884 6.23 1.23 20.23
C CYS A 884 6.84 2.32 21.13
N HIS A 885 6.10 3.41 21.38
CA HIS A 885 6.49 4.47 22.31
C HIS A 885 6.51 3.93 23.75
N ALA A 886 5.41 3.33 24.20
CA ALA A 886 5.31 2.75 25.54
C ALA A 886 6.39 1.69 25.83
N ARG A 887 6.79 0.91 24.82
CA ARG A 887 7.94 0.02 24.92
C ARG A 887 9.26 0.77 25.10
N ASN A 888 9.59 1.71 24.21
CA ASN A 888 10.85 2.44 24.26
C ASN A 888 10.98 3.24 25.57
N TYR A 889 9.86 3.81 26.02
CA TYR A 889 9.73 4.47 27.31
C TYR A 889 10.03 3.50 28.47
N ALA A 890 9.40 2.31 28.48
CA ALA A 890 9.63 1.31 29.53
C ALA A 890 11.09 0.82 29.60
N GLU A 891 11.71 0.62 28.45
CA GLU A 891 13.11 0.18 28.32
C GLU A 891 14.05 1.27 28.88
N ALA A 892 13.87 2.54 28.45
CA ALA A 892 14.63 3.69 28.94
C ALA A 892 14.41 4.00 30.43
N TYR A 893 13.16 3.91 30.93
CA TYR A 893 12.82 4.11 32.34
C TYR A 893 13.51 3.07 33.24
N ALA A 894 13.52 1.80 32.80
CA ALA A 894 14.14 0.71 33.53
C ALA A 894 15.67 0.77 33.55
N ASP A 895 16.31 1.10 32.41
CA ASP A 895 17.75 1.35 32.33
C ASP A 895 18.15 2.49 33.27
N CYS A 896 17.43 3.61 33.19
CA CYS A 896 17.72 4.81 33.97
C CYS A 896 17.52 4.62 35.48
N LEU A 897 16.46 3.93 35.92
CA LEU A 897 16.30 3.55 37.33
C LEU A 897 17.41 2.59 37.77
N SER A 898 17.80 1.64 36.91
CA SER A 898 18.83 0.64 37.23
C SER A 898 20.25 1.23 37.27
N SER A 899 20.49 2.39 36.65
CA SER A 899 21.72 3.17 36.82
C SER A 899 21.77 3.94 38.15
N GLY A 900 20.68 3.95 38.92
CA GLY A 900 20.58 4.64 40.21
C GLY A 900 20.13 6.10 40.13
N LYS A 901 19.67 6.60 38.97
CA LYS A 901 18.95 7.88 38.88
C LYS A 901 17.58 7.76 39.57
N LYS A 902 16.98 8.90 39.92
CA LYS A 902 15.68 8.95 40.62
C LYS A 902 14.49 8.66 39.67
N PRO A 903 13.32 8.23 40.19
CA PRO A 903 12.15 7.95 39.36
C PRO A 903 11.71 9.13 38.51
N GLU A 904 11.67 10.35 39.05
CA GLU A 904 11.15 11.52 38.34
C GLU A 904 12.06 11.89 37.16
N TYR A 905 13.38 11.89 37.39
CA TYR A 905 14.40 12.01 36.33
C TYR A 905 14.21 10.95 35.24
N ALA A 906 14.01 9.69 35.66
CA ALA A 906 13.85 8.57 34.73
C ALA A 906 12.62 8.74 33.84
N ARG A 907 11.56 9.45 34.28
CA ARG A 907 10.37 9.73 33.44
C ARG A 907 10.68 10.71 32.33
N TYR A 908 11.30 11.85 32.66
CA TYR A 908 11.71 12.84 31.66
C TYR A 908 12.68 12.23 30.64
N TYR A 909 13.69 11.49 31.10
CA TYR A 909 14.60 10.74 30.24
C TYR A 909 13.87 9.74 29.32
N ALA A 910 12.93 8.95 29.87
CA ALA A 910 12.20 7.96 29.10
C ALA A 910 11.24 8.57 28.06
N GLU A 911 10.60 9.71 28.35
CA GLU A 911 9.76 10.39 27.36
C GLU A 911 10.60 11.02 26.24
N LEU A 912 11.65 11.76 26.58
CA LEU A 912 12.56 12.36 25.60
C LEU A 912 13.21 11.32 24.69
N PHE A 913 13.60 10.16 25.26
CA PHE A 913 14.12 9.04 24.49
C PHE A 913 13.05 8.43 23.57
N ALA A 914 11.86 8.15 24.09
CA ALA A 914 10.80 7.52 23.32
C ALA A 914 10.29 8.41 22.17
N ASP A 915 10.20 9.72 22.37
CA ASP A 915 9.85 10.70 21.33
C ASP A 915 10.97 10.86 20.28
N ALA A 916 12.25 10.83 20.69
CA ALA A 916 13.38 10.84 19.76
C ALA A 916 13.42 9.57 18.88
N ILE A 917 13.12 8.39 19.43
CA ILE A 917 12.97 7.16 18.63
C ILE A 917 11.72 7.22 17.74
N ALA A 918 10.59 7.73 18.25
CA ALA A 918 9.34 7.84 17.48
C ALA A 918 9.46 8.78 16.27
N SER A 919 10.21 9.88 16.41
CA SER A 919 10.59 10.79 15.32
C SER A 919 11.70 10.24 14.40
N GLY A 920 12.11 8.98 14.56
CA GLY A 920 12.98 8.26 13.65
C GLY A 920 14.47 8.55 13.79
N LYS A 921 14.92 9.10 14.92
CA LYS A 921 16.35 9.29 15.21
C LYS A 921 17.03 7.95 15.55
N GLU A 922 18.34 7.86 15.36
CA GLU A 922 19.09 6.65 15.73
C GLU A 922 19.25 6.52 17.27
N PRO A 923 19.29 5.30 17.85
CA PRO A 923 19.22 5.11 19.30
C PRO A 923 20.31 5.81 20.12
N ASP A 924 21.51 5.96 19.57
CA ASP A 924 22.62 6.63 20.27
C ASP A 924 22.45 8.17 20.24
N TYR A 925 21.83 8.72 19.19
CA TYR A 925 21.40 10.13 19.20
C TYR A 925 20.25 10.32 20.20
N ALA A 926 19.27 9.42 20.21
CA ALA A 926 18.12 9.48 21.12
C ALA A 926 18.54 9.40 22.60
N ARG A 927 19.56 8.57 22.92
CA ARG A 927 20.14 8.49 24.27
C ARG A 927 20.78 9.80 24.68
N ASN A 928 21.72 10.31 23.88
CA ASN A 928 22.42 11.56 24.19
C ASN A 928 21.42 12.73 24.33
N TYR A 929 20.48 12.86 23.38
CA TYR A 929 19.42 13.87 23.44
C TYR A 929 18.57 13.77 24.71
N ALA A 930 18.23 12.55 25.15
CA ALA A 930 17.46 12.34 26.37
C ALA A 930 18.28 12.60 27.64
N GLU A 931 19.57 12.23 27.68
CA GLU A 931 20.50 12.57 28.77
C GLU A 931 20.67 14.09 28.89
N ASP A 932 21.02 14.76 27.78
CA ASP A 932 21.26 16.21 27.70
C ASP A 932 20.05 17.07 28.14
N ASN A 933 18.82 16.57 27.98
CA ASN A 933 17.59 17.31 28.30
C ASN A 933 16.85 16.83 29.57
N ALA A 934 17.07 15.60 30.04
CA ALA A 934 16.48 15.12 31.30
C ALA A 934 17.20 15.68 32.53
N ASP A 935 18.52 15.89 32.45
CA ASP A 935 19.28 16.63 33.48
C ASP A 935 18.94 18.15 33.48
N PHE A 936 18.06 18.62 32.58
CA PHE A 936 17.41 19.94 32.66
C PHE A 936 16.03 19.86 33.34
N MET A 937 15.08 19.10 32.78
CA MET A 937 13.68 19.06 33.29
C MET A 937 13.57 18.61 34.76
N PHE A 938 14.43 17.70 35.22
CA PHE A 938 14.42 17.22 36.60
C PHE A 938 14.77 18.29 37.65
N PHE A 939 15.37 19.42 37.26
CA PHE A 939 15.77 20.47 38.21
C PHE A 939 14.69 21.54 38.45
N GLU A 940 13.76 21.77 37.51
CA GLU A 940 12.68 22.77 37.67
C GLU A 940 11.66 22.39 38.76
N GLU A 941 11.37 21.10 38.97
CA GLU A 941 10.43 20.65 40.01
C GLU A 941 10.99 20.66 41.45
N SER A 942 12.27 21.02 41.63
CA SER A 942 12.87 21.09 42.97
C SER A 942 12.71 22.48 43.60
N GLU A 943 12.24 22.57 44.86
CA GLU A 943 12.14 23.83 45.63
C GLU A 943 13.54 24.36 46.07
N ALA A 944 14.49 24.43 45.15
CA ALA A 944 15.81 25.01 45.35
C ALA A 944 15.75 26.54 45.24
N THR A 945 16.20 27.26 46.26
CA THR A 945 16.33 28.73 46.18
C THR A 945 17.44 29.11 45.20
N GLN A 946 17.34 30.30 44.57
CA GLN A 946 18.32 30.81 43.59
C GLN A 946 19.77 30.71 44.06
N GLU A 947 20.02 30.91 45.36
CA GLU A 947 21.36 30.82 45.96
C GLU A 947 21.92 29.38 45.95
N HIS A 948 21.08 28.36 46.11
CA HIS A 948 21.48 26.95 46.04
C HIS A 948 21.67 26.48 44.59
N ILE A 949 20.83 26.96 43.67
CA ILE A 949 20.99 26.73 42.21
C ILE A 949 22.34 27.30 41.73
N LEU A 950 22.72 28.52 42.16
CA LEU A 950 24.04 29.08 41.84
C LEU A 950 25.21 28.25 42.42
N GLU A 951 25.12 27.77 43.66
CA GLU A 951 26.15 26.89 44.23
C GLU A 951 26.27 25.55 43.48
N GLN A 952 25.16 24.97 43.02
CA GLN A 952 25.17 23.68 42.33
C GLN A 952 25.49 23.77 40.84
N MET A 953 25.11 24.85 40.14
CA MET A 953 25.62 25.14 38.79
C MET A 953 27.14 25.39 38.82
N SER A 954 27.65 26.11 39.84
CA SER A 954 29.08 26.23 40.09
C SER A 954 29.75 24.86 40.34
N ALA A 955 29.07 23.93 40.99
CA ALA A 955 29.56 22.56 41.17
C ALA A 955 29.54 21.74 39.86
N ASN A 956 28.51 21.88 39.01
CA ASN A 956 28.42 21.18 37.72
C ASN A 956 29.48 21.66 36.72
N VAL A 957 29.80 22.96 36.72
CA VAL A 957 30.93 23.54 35.97
C VAL A 957 32.31 22.99 36.45
N ASN A 958 32.34 22.28 37.59
CA ASN A 958 33.49 21.49 38.05
C ASN A 958 33.34 19.96 37.84
N SER A 959 32.16 19.45 37.48
CA SER A 959 31.93 18.01 37.20
C SER A 959 31.99 17.63 35.72
N ILE A 960 31.86 18.60 34.80
CA ILE A 960 32.06 18.45 33.34
C ILE A 960 33.56 18.24 32.97
N ILE A 961 34.46 18.48 33.92
CA ILE A 961 35.92 18.44 33.74
C ILE A 961 36.50 17.10 33.19
N PRO A 962 36.02 15.89 33.54
CA PRO A 962 36.68 14.62 33.18
C PRO A 962 36.92 14.38 31.69
N ASP A 963 35.98 14.73 30.80
CA ASP A 963 36.11 14.40 29.38
C ASP A 963 37.02 15.38 28.62
N LEU A 964 37.11 16.63 29.07
CA LEU A 964 38.12 17.60 28.61
C LEU A 964 39.50 17.31 29.23
N GLU A 965 39.57 16.82 30.47
CA GLU A 965 40.81 16.26 31.04
C GLU A 965 41.27 15.03 30.25
N GLN A 966 40.37 14.15 29.82
CA GLN A 966 40.73 12.96 29.07
C GLN A 966 41.33 13.31 27.69
N GLN A 967 40.80 14.32 26.99
CA GLN A 967 41.41 14.79 25.74
C GLN A 967 42.73 15.56 25.97
N SER A 968 42.82 16.42 26.99
CA SER A 968 44.05 17.18 27.30
C SER A 968 45.19 16.32 27.88
N SER A 969 44.89 15.15 28.44
CA SER A 969 45.87 14.21 29.00
C SER A 969 46.95 13.73 28.02
N ASN A 970 46.70 13.81 26.71
CA ASN A 970 47.65 13.48 25.65
C ASN A 970 48.51 14.67 25.17
N ILE A 971 48.28 15.89 25.68
CA ILE A 971 48.88 17.13 25.17
C ILE A 971 49.87 17.76 26.16
N LEU A 972 49.67 17.58 27.48
CA LEU A 972 50.46 18.17 28.58
C LEU A 972 51.95 17.74 28.63
N SER A 973 52.76 18.19 27.66
CA SER A 973 54.20 17.89 27.57
C SER A 973 55.10 19.03 27.07
N ASP A 974 54.57 20.09 26.45
CA ASP A 974 55.34 21.30 26.13
C ASP A 974 54.69 22.57 26.76
N PRO A 975 55.33 23.25 27.73
CA PRO A 975 54.78 24.45 28.36
C PRO A 975 54.70 25.68 27.44
N ASN A 976 55.17 25.56 26.19
CA ASN A 976 55.08 26.56 25.13
C ASN A 976 53.95 26.27 24.11
N ASP A 977 53.10 25.26 24.32
CA ASP A 977 51.97 25.03 23.41
C ASP A 977 50.91 26.15 23.50
N ASP A 978 50.17 26.34 22.41
CA ASP A 978 49.22 27.45 22.25
C ASP A 978 48.10 27.42 23.30
N TYR A 979 47.70 26.20 23.71
CA TYR A 979 46.74 25.98 24.79
C TYR A 979 47.28 26.48 26.14
N SER A 980 48.50 26.09 26.50
CA SER A 980 49.16 26.51 27.74
C SER A 980 49.48 28.00 27.79
N ILE A 981 49.57 28.68 26.64
CA ILE A 981 49.71 30.13 26.55
C ILE A 981 48.33 30.78 26.76
N ALA A 982 47.33 30.41 25.95
CA ALA A 982 45.98 30.95 26.04
C ALA A 982 45.33 30.71 27.42
N TYR A 983 45.58 29.58 28.06
CA TYR A 983 45.08 29.29 29.42
C TYR A 983 45.61 30.28 30.47
N LYS A 984 46.92 30.56 30.44
CA LYS A 984 47.55 31.53 31.36
C LYS A 984 47.05 32.95 31.10
N GLU A 985 46.65 33.26 29.87
CA GLU A 985 46.07 34.53 29.45
C GLU A 985 44.60 34.66 29.90
N GLY A 986 43.79 33.61 29.76
CA GLY A 986 42.43 33.53 30.31
C GLY A 986 42.41 33.75 31.83
N MET A 987 43.31 33.08 32.56
CA MET A 987 43.51 33.32 34.00
C MET A 987 43.97 34.77 34.32
N GLN A 988 44.66 35.46 33.41
CA GLN A 988 45.04 36.87 33.57
C GLN A 988 43.90 37.85 33.26
N PHE A 989 42.94 37.48 32.42
CA PHE A 989 41.69 38.21 32.24
C PHE A 989 40.71 38.06 33.43
N GLY A 990 41.08 37.28 34.46
CA GLY A 990 40.26 37.08 35.65
C GLY A 990 39.19 35.99 35.51
N LEU A 991 39.25 35.18 34.45
CA LEU A 991 38.40 34.01 34.29
C LEU A 991 38.69 32.97 35.39
N ASN A 992 37.65 32.23 35.79
CA ASN A 992 37.85 31.04 36.63
C ASN A 992 38.51 29.90 35.82
N HIS A 993 38.95 28.83 36.50
CA HIS A 993 39.68 27.74 35.84
C HIS A 993 38.91 27.09 34.68
N SER A 994 37.58 26.94 34.78
CA SER A 994 36.75 26.35 33.73
C SER A 994 36.61 27.28 32.52
N TYR A 995 36.32 28.57 32.72
CA TYR A 995 36.28 29.55 31.64
C TYR A 995 37.66 29.78 31.00
N ALA A 996 38.75 29.69 31.75
CA ALA A 996 40.10 29.71 31.20
C ALA A 996 40.41 28.47 30.34
N SER A 997 39.92 27.28 30.70
CA SER A 997 40.02 26.07 29.87
C SER A 997 39.20 26.18 28.58
N ILE A 998 37.98 26.72 28.65
CA ILE A 998 37.14 26.96 27.47
C ILE A 998 37.82 27.97 26.54
N TYR A 999 38.29 29.10 27.09
CA TYR A 999 39.06 30.10 26.35
C TYR A 999 40.28 29.51 25.64
N ALA A 1000 41.09 28.72 26.35
CA ALA A 1000 42.27 28.06 25.81
C ALA A 1000 41.93 27.03 24.71
N SER A 1001 40.84 26.28 24.89
CA SER A 1001 40.36 25.30 23.91
C SER A 1001 39.96 25.97 22.61
N ILE A 1002 39.13 27.01 22.68
CA ILE A 1002 38.63 27.75 21.53
C ILE A 1002 39.80 28.42 20.79
N VAL A 1003 40.67 29.15 21.50
CA VAL A 1003 41.83 29.84 20.88
C VAL A 1003 42.76 28.84 20.18
N SER A 1004 43.12 27.75 20.84
CA SER A 1004 43.99 26.71 20.29
C SER A 1004 43.37 26.07 19.03
N GLN A 1005 42.09 25.69 19.08
CA GLN A 1005 41.39 25.12 17.93
C GLN A 1005 41.28 26.10 16.76
N HIS A 1006 40.98 27.38 17.00
CA HIS A 1006 40.82 28.36 15.94
C HIS A 1006 42.16 28.68 15.25
N MET A 1007 43.26 28.80 16.02
CA MET A 1007 44.59 28.96 15.43
C MET A 1007 45.05 27.71 14.66
N ALA A 1008 44.69 26.50 15.10
CA ALA A 1008 44.95 25.27 14.36
C ALA A 1008 44.21 25.20 13.01
N HIS A 1009 43.07 25.89 12.87
CA HIS A 1009 42.35 26.07 11.61
C HIS A 1009 42.82 27.29 10.79
N GLY A 1010 43.91 27.96 11.20
CA GLY A 1010 44.54 29.06 10.47
C GLY A 1010 43.91 30.44 10.70
N ILE A 1011 43.01 30.57 11.68
CA ILE A 1011 42.44 31.85 12.09
C ILE A 1011 43.51 32.65 12.86
N THR A 1012 43.54 33.98 12.69
CA THR A 1012 44.57 34.80 13.36
C THR A 1012 44.40 34.77 14.87
N GLU A 1013 45.52 34.81 15.61
CA GLU A 1013 45.54 34.87 17.09
C GLU A 1013 44.56 35.92 17.64
N HIS A 1014 44.53 37.11 17.03
CA HIS A 1014 43.65 38.19 17.46
C HIS A 1014 42.16 37.86 17.24
N SER A 1015 41.81 37.28 16.09
CA SER A 1015 40.44 36.85 15.78
C SER A 1015 40.00 35.69 16.67
N ALA A 1016 40.87 34.70 16.88
CA ALA A 1016 40.62 33.54 17.74
C ALA A 1016 40.35 33.97 19.20
N LYS A 1017 41.13 34.93 19.72
CA LYS A 1017 40.93 35.51 21.06
C LYS A 1017 39.68 36.36 21.16
N PHE A 1018 39.36 37.16 20.14
CA PHE A 1018 38.13 37.95 20.10
C PHE A 1018 36.87 37.07 20.08
N PHE A 1019 36.86 36.00 19.26
CA PHE A 1019 35.79 35.02 19.24
C PHE A 1019 35.66 34.31 20.60
N ALA A 1020 36.77 33.85 21.19
CA ALA A 1020 36.75 33.18 22.50
C ALA A 1020 36.29 34.10 23.66
N GLN A 1021 36.60 35.39 23.61
CA GLN A 1021 36.06 36.38 24.57
C GLN A 1021 34.56 36.60 24.35
N SER A 1022 34.13 36.77 23.10
CA SER A 1022 32.71 36.97 22.74
C SER A 1022 31.85 35.76 23.12
N TYR A 1023 32.36 34.54 22.90
CA TYR A 1023 31.72 33.29 23.30
C TYR A 1023 31.51 33.23 24.81
N ILE A 1024 32.52 33.58 25.62
CA ILE A 1024 32.41 33.55 27.08
C ILE A 1024 31.47 34.65 27.60
N GLU A 1025 31.43 35.82 26.96
CA GLU A 1025 30.41 36.85 27.26
C GLU A 1025 29.01 36.32 26.97
N GLY A 1026 28.78 35.75 25.78
CA GLY A 1026 27.49 35.20 25.37
C GLY A 1026 27.01 34.06 26.27
N PHE A 1027 27.90 33.11 26.58
CA PHE A 1027 27.62 31.97 27.45
C PHE A 1027 27.24 32.43 28.87
N SER A 1028 28.02 33.36 29.44
CA SER A 1028 27.74 33.93 30.76
C SER A 1028 26.41 34.68 30.77
N TRP A 1029 26.15 35.50 29.74
CA TRP A 1029 24.91 36.27 29.64
C TRP A 1029 23.67 35.37 29.47
N SER A 1030 23.78 34.28 28.70
CA SER A 1030 22.68 33.31 28.54
C SER A 1030 22.33 32.62 29.86
N ILE A 1031 23.34 32.18 30.62
CA ILE A 1031 23.14 31.58 31.95
C ILE A 1031 22.52 32.59 32.93
N GLU A 1032 22.96 33.84 32.91
CA GLU A 1032 22.42 34.90 33.78
C GLU A 1032 20.97 35.31 33.45
N ASN A 1033 20.55 35.26 32.18
CA ASN A 1033 19.32 35.94 31.73
C ASN A 1033 18.22 35.00 31.21
N HIS A 1034 18.53 33.81 30.68
CA HIS A 1034 17.52 32.97 30.01
C HIS A 1034 17.03 31.76 30.82
N GLN A 1035 17.84 31.22 31.73
CA GLN A 1035 17.55 29.98 32.50
C GLN A 1035 17.27 28.71 31.65
N LYS A 1036 17.35 28.80 30.32
CA LYS A 1036 17.39 27.68 29.37
C LYS A 1036 18.78 27.02 29.45
N GLY A 1037 18.84 25.69 29.48
CA GLY A 1037 20.01 24.91 29.90
C GLY A 1037 21.28 24.99 29.02
N ASP A 1038 22.32 24.26 29.42
CA ASP A 1038 23.69 24.34 28.86
C ASP A 1038 23.77 24.22 27.32
N CYS A 1039 22.88 23.44 26.70
CA CYS A 1039 22.78 23.32 25.24
C CYS A 1039 22.30 24.62 24.58
N HIS A 1040 21.32 25.31 25.18
CA HIS A 1040 20.86 26.64 24.75
C HIS A 1040 21.94 27.68 24.98
N ALA A 1041 22.54 27.72 26.17
CA ALA A 1041 23.62 28.65 26.50
C ALA A 1041 24.84 28.50 25.57
N ARG A 1042 25.15 27.27 25.14
CA ARG A 1042 26.17 26.99 24.12
C ARG A 1042 25.79 27.50 22.74
N ASN A 1043 24.62 27.15 22.23
CA ASN A 1043 24.16 27.58 20.90
C ASN A 1043 24.05 29.12 20.82
N TYR A 1044 23.59 29.74 21.91
CA TYR A 1044 23.57 31.18 22.09
C TYR A 1044 24.98 31.77 22.07
N ALA A 1045 25.93 31.21 22.83
CA ALA A 1045 27.30 31.69 22.88
C ALA A 1045 28.02 31.62 21.52
N GLU A 1046 27.81 30.52 20.79
CA GLU A 1046 28.40 30.28 19.47
C GLU A 1046 27.82 31.28 18.44
N ALA A 1047 26.49 31.42 18.38
CA ALA A 1047 25.81 32.39 17.53
C ALA A 1047 26.14 33.86 17.86
N TYR A 1048 26.27 34.20 19.16
CA TYR A 1048 26.66 35.54 19.61
C TYR A 1048 28.10 35.88 19.20
N ALA A 1049 29.02 34.92 19.36
CA ALA A 1049 30.42 35.08 19.00
C ALA A 1049 30.66 35.18 17.48
N ASP A 1050 29.97 34.36 16.68
CA ASP A 1050 30.00 34.48 15.22
C ASP A 1050 29.44 35.82 14.76
N CYS A 1051 28.28 36.23 15.31
CA CYS A 1051 27.60 37.45 14.92
C CYS A 1051 28.44 38.70 15.26
N LEU A 1052 29.05 38.76 16.44
CA LEU A 1052 30.03 39.81 16.80
C LEU A 1052 31.28 39.75 15.92
N SER A 1053 31.78 38.56 15.59
CA SER A 1053 32.97 38.39 14.73
C SER A 1053 32.71 38.79 13.26
N SER A 1054 31.45 38.74 12.82
CA SER A 1054 31.02 39.30 11.53
C SER A 1054 30.93 40.85 11.52
N GLY A 1055 31.05 41.49 12.68
CA GLY A 1055 30.98 42.94 12.84
C GLY A 1055 29.57 43.51 13.05
N LYS A 1056 28.55 42.68 13.28
CA LYS A 1056 27.22 43.14 13.74
C LYS A 1056 27.34 43.69 15.18
N LYS A 1057 26.40 44.55 15.59
CA LYS A 1057 26.41 45.17 16.94
C LYS A 1057 26.02 44.19 18.04
N PRO A 1058 26.40 44.42 19.31
CA PRO A 1058 25.94 43.61 20.43
C PRO A 1058 24.42 43.47 20.54
N GLU A 1059 23.63 44.53 20.33
CA GLU A 1059 22.16 44.43 20.45
C GLU A 1059 21.57 43.49 19.39
N TYR A 1060 22.08 43.57 18.16
CA TYR A 1060 21.71 42.66 17.07
C TYR A 1060 22.15 41.23 17.39
N ALA A 1061 23.42 41.06 17.84
CA ALA A 1061 24.00 39.75 18.11
C ALA A 1061 23.24 38.99 19.20
N ARG A 1062 22.70 39.68 20.23
CA ARG A 1062 21.89 39.03 21.27
C ARG A 1062 20.56 38.52 20.75
N TYR A 1063 19.81 39.34 20.04
CA TYR A 1063 18.50 38.92 19.49
C TYR A 1063 18.64 37.82 18.44
N TYR A 1064 19.67 37.91 17.59
CA TYR A 1064 20.05 36.84 16.67
C TYR A 1064 20.38 35.53 17.40
N ALA A 1065 21.22 35.59 18.44
CA ALA A 1065 21.61 34.42 19.22
C ALA A 1065 20.43 33.80 20.00
N GLU A 1066 19.51 34.61 20.53
CA GLU A 1066 18.30 34.14 21.22
C GLU A 1066 17.37 33.40 20.24
N LEU A 1067 17.07 33.99 19.09
CA LEU A 1067 16.24 33.35 18.05
C LEU A 1067 16.90 32.10 17.47
N PHE A 1068 18.22 32.10 17.27
CA PHE A 1068 18.95 30.93 16.79
C PHE A 1068 18.93 29.80 17.82
N ALA A 1069 19.24 30.09 19.09
CA ALA A 1069 19.28 29.09 20.15
C ALA A 1069 17.88 28.51 20.44
N ASP A 1070 16.82 29.33 20.40
CA ASP A 1070 15.42 28.85 20.52
C ASP A 1070 15.00 28.00 19.31
N ALA A 1071 15.38 28.38 18.08
CA ALA A 1071 15.09 27.58 16.90
C ALA A 1071 15.78 26.20 16.96
N ILE A 1072 17.06 26.14 17.34
CA ILE A 1072 17.78 24.86 17.55
C ILE A 1072 17.14 24.05 18.69
N ALA A 1073 16.79 24.69 19.81
CA ALA A 1073 16.13 24.01 20.93
C ALA A 1073 14.75 23.44 20.56
N SER A 1074 14.03 24.08 19.63
CA SER A 1074 12.78 23.54 19.04
C SER A 1074 13.00 22.44 17.99
N GLY A 1075 14.23 21.91 17.86
CA GLY A 1075 14.57 20.76 17.01
C GLY A 1075 14.75 21.08 15.53
N GLN A 1076 14.86 22.35 15.15
CA GLN A 1076 15.04 22.77 13.76
C GLN A 1076 16.46 22.50 13.23
N ASP A 1077 16.59 22.38 11.92
CA ASP A 1077 17.89 22.24 11.25
C ASP A 1077 18.74 23.52 11.39
N PRO A 1078 20.08 23.43 11.57
CA PRO A 1078 20.93 24.61 11.73
C PRO A 1078 20.92 25.63 10.59
N ASP A 1079 20.69 25.20 9.35
CA ASP A 1079 20.57 26.13 8.22
C ASP A 1079 19.20 26.82 8.21
N TYR A 1080 18.14 26.14 8.66
CA TYR A 1080 16.84 26.79 8.92
C TYR A 1080 16.94 27.78 10.08
N ALA A 1081 17.52 27.37 11.22
CA ALA A 1081 17.67 28.21 12.40
C ALA A 1081 18.47 29.49 12.10
N ARG A 1082 19.54 29.39 11.29
CA ARG A 1082 20.30 30.55 10.81
C ARG A 1082 19.43 31.49 9.98
N ASN A 1083 18.80 30.98 8.92
CA ASN A 1083 17.96 31.79 8.03
C ASN A 1083 16.78 32.45 8.78
N TYR A 1084 16.16 31.72 9.72
CA TYR A 1084 15.08 32.22 10.56
C TYR A 1084 15.56 33.33 11.50
N ALA A 1085 16.68 33.13 12.19
CA ALA A 1085 17.24 34.13 13.10
C ALA A 1085 17.76 35.36 12.35
N GLU A 1086 18.41 35.21 11.19
CA GLU A 1086 18.84 36.32 10.35
C GLU A 1086 17.63 37.14 9.86
N ALA A 1087 16.63 36.51 9.23
CA ALA A 1087 15.47 37.20 8.67
C ALA A 1087 14.67 37.97 9.72
N ASN A 1088 14.41 37.38 10.88
CA ASN A 1088 13.66 38.04 11.96
C ASN A 1088 14.49 39.13 12.66
N THR A 1089 15.81 38.95 12.83
CA THR A 1089 16.67 39.99 13.44
C THR A 1089 16.85 41.17 12.51
N ASP A 1090 17.18 40.95 11.22
CA ASP A 1090 17.28 42.06 10.26
C ASP A 1090 15.91 42.77 10.14
N SER A 1091 14.77 42.06 10.14
CA SER A 1091 13.43 42.68 10.19
C SER A 1091 13.23 43.60 11.40
N MET A 1092 13.51 43.11 12.63
CA MET A 1092 13.33 43.88 13.86
C MET A 1092 14.24 45.12 13.94
N PHE A 1093 15.44 45.07 13.35
CA PHE A 1093 16.36 46.20 13.31
C PHE A 1093 16.14 47.13 12.10
N PHE A 1094 15.40 46.71 11.06
CA PHE A 1094 15.01 47.57 9.93
C PHE A 1094 13.94 48.60 10.31
N GLU A 1095 13.00 48.27 11.20
CA GLU A 1095 11.94 49.19 11.68
C GLU A 1095 12.48 50.47 12.34
N GLN A 1096 13.74 50.48 12.77
CA GLN A 1096 14.41 51.66 13.35
C GLN A 1096 15.12 52.55 12.32
N SER A 1097 14.88 52.33 11.02
CA SER A 1097 15.45 53.11 9.91
C SER A 1097 14.36 53.71 9.02
N GLU A 1098 14.62 54.89 8.43
CA GLU A 1098 13.67 55.60 7.55
C GLU A 1098 13.57 54.98 6.15
N ALA A 1099 13.29 53.67 6.08
CA ALA A 1099 13.03 52.94 4.83
C ALA A 1099 11.64 53.26 4.26
N THR A 1100 11.51 53.27 2.94
CA THR A 1100 10.22 53.53 2.26
C THR A 1100 9.42 52.24 2.05
N LEU A 1101 8.09 52.37 2.00
CA LEU A 1101 7.14 51.25 1.93
C LEU A 1101 7.39 50.31 0.73
N GLU A 1102 7.86 50.85 -0.40
CA GLU A 1102 8.23 50.06 -1.60
C GLU A 1102 9.44 49.15 -1.34
N GLN A 1103 10.45 49.62 -0.60
CA GLN A 1103 11.65 48.83 -0.27
C GLN A 1103 11.32 47.67 0.68
N ILE A 1104 10.37 47.89 1.60
CA ILE A 1104 9.84 46.83 2.47
C ILE A 1104 9.13 45.76 1.62
N PHE A 1105 8.35 46.20 0.61
CA PHE A 1105 7.60 45.30 -0.27
C PHE A 1105 8.50 44.46 -1.19
N GLU A 1106 9.54 45.05 -1.79
CA GLU A 1106 10.54 44.31 -2.58
C GLU A 1106 11.28 43.26 -1.73
N GLN A 1107 11.72 43.64 -0.52
CA GLN A 1107 12.43 42.73 0.38
C GLN A 1107 11.54 41.58 0.89
N MET A 1108 10.27 41.85 1.17
CA MET A 1108 9.29 40.81 1.50
C MET A 1108 9.06 39.84 0.33
N SER A 1109 8.97 40.35 -0.91
CA SER A 1109 8.82 39.50 -2.10
C SER A 1109 10.04 38.57 -2.29
N ALA A 1110 11.26 39.09 -2.11
CA ALA A 1110 12.48 38.30 -2.22
C ALA A 1110 12.55 37.17 -1.16
N ASN A 1111 12.06 37.42 0.06
CA ASN A 1111 12.03 36.42 1.13
C ASN A 1111 10.98 35.32 0.89
N VAL A 1112 9.86 35.61 0.21
CA VAL A 1112 8.86 34.60 -0.20
C VAL A 1112 9.46 33.63 -1.22
N ASP A 1113 10.21 34.12 -2.21
CA ASP A 1113 10.84 33.30 -3.26
C ASP A 1113 11.96 32.36 -2.72
N HIS A 1114 12.58 32.68 -1.58
CA HIS A 1114 13.58 31.82 -0.93
C HIS A 1114 13.02 30.84 0.10
N THR A 1115 11.83 31.11 0.67
CA THR A 1115 11.25 30.28 1.75
C THR A 1115 10.16 29.30 1.29
N GLY A 1116 9.77 29.34 0.01
CA GLY A 1116 8.90 28.32 -0.58
C GLY A 1116 7.45 28.33 -0.06
N GLY A 1117 6.95 29.49 0.38
CA GLY A 1117 5.54 29.73 0.69
C GLY A 1117 5.03 29.19 2.03
N GLY A 1118 5.88 28.62 2.89
CA GLY A 1118 5.44 27.98 4.14
C GLY A 1118 4.99 28.91 5.28
N ILE A 1119 5.23 30.22 5.19
CA ILE A 1119 5.19 31.13 6.35
C ILE A 1119 3.78 31.62 6.73
N PHE A 1120 2.80 31.61 5.82
CA PHE A 1120 1.59 32.46 5.96
C PHE A 1120 0.32 31.80 6.53
N ASN A 1121 0.36 30.56 7.03
CA ASN A 1121 -0.87 29.84 7.36
C ASN A 1121 -1.36 29.95 8.82
N ASN A 1122 -0.49 30.33 9.78
CA ASN A 1122 -0.76 30.22 11.23
C ASN A 1122 -0.59 31.55 12.03
N ASN A 1123 -1.03 32.70 11.48
CA ASN A 1123 -1.54 33.87 12.25
C ASN A 1123 -1.90 35.02 11.30
N VAL A 1124 -3.20 35.30 11.11
CA VAL A 1124 -3.72 36.42 10.29
C VAL A 1124 -4.80 37.25 11.04
N GLU A 1125 -5.00 36.99 12.34
CA GLU A 1125 -5.95 37.74 13.20
C GLU A 1125 -5.25 38.60 14.29
N GLN A 1126 -3.98 38.95 14.11
CA GLN A 1126 -3.27 40.03 14.83
C GLN A 1126 -2.49 40.90 13.84
#